data_AF-A0A8J6D9H2-F1
#
_entry.id   AF-A0A8J6D9H2-F1
#
_cell.length_a   1.000
_cell.length_b   1.000
_cell.length_c   1.000
_cell.angle_alpha   90.00
_cell.angle_beta   90.00
_cell.angle_gamma   90.00
#
_symmetry.space_group_name_H-M   'P 1'
#
loop_
_entity.id
_entity.type
_entity.pdbx_description
1 polymer ?
#
loop_
_entity_poly.entity_id
_entity_poly.type
_entity_poly.pdbx_seq_one_letter_code
_entity_poly.pdbx_strand_id
1 'polypeptide(L)'
;MREIVHVQGGQCGNQIGAKFWEVVCAEHGIDSTGRYQGDSELQLERINVYYNEASCGRFVPRAVLMDLEPGTMDSVRSGPYGQIFRPDNFVFGQSGAGNNWAKGHYTEGAELIDSVLDVVRKESENCDCLQGFQVCHSLGGGTGSGMGTLLISKIREEYPDRTMLTFSVFPSPKVSDTVVEPYNATLSVHQLVENADECMVLDNEALYDICFRTLKLTTPIGDLNHLISATMSGVTCCLRFPGQLNSDLRKLAVNLIPFPRLHFFMVGFSPLTSRGSQQYRALTVPELTQQMWDAKNMMCAADPRHGRYLTASAVFRGKMSTKEVDEQMINVQNKNSSYFVEWIPNNVKSTVCDIPPSGLKMASTFIGNSTSIQEMFRRVSEQFTAMFRRKAFLHWYTGEGMDEMEFTEAESNMNDLVSEYQQYQDATAEDEEYEEYEDLKIRRFRRSLSTFERWESTQIRLGLARYVITSRINQRCSGRMAHRLFIYRSRSGAKTNTPATYCTGPSTRHATLVESEPTTTALRSNIRCIYPSSTFRHFPEKMREIVHVQGGQCGNQIGAKFWEVICTEHGIDSTGRYNGDSELQLERINVYYNETSSGRFVPRAILMDLEPGTMDGVRSGPFGQIFRPDNFVFGQSGAGNNWAKGHYTEGAELIDSVLDVVRKEAENCDCLQGFQVCHSLGGGTGSGMGTLLISKIREEYPDRTMLTFSVFPSPKVSDTVVEPYNATLSVHQLVENADECMVLDNEALYDICFRTLKLTTPIGDLNHLISATMSGVTCCLRFPGQLNSDLRKLAVNLVPFPRLHFFMVGFAPLTSRGSQQYKALTVPELTQQMWDAKNMMCAADPRHGRYLTASAVFRGKMSTKEVDEQMINVQNKNSSYFVEWIPNNVKSTVCDIPPSGLKMASTFIGNSTSIQEMFRRVSEQFTAMFRRKAFLHWYTGEGMDEMEFTEAESNMNDLVSEYQQYQDATAEDEEYEEYEEYEEEA
;
A
#
# COMPACT_ATOMS: atom_id res chain seq x y z
N MET A 1 -0.12 -18.81 3.40
CA MET A 1 1.12 -19.44 2.87
C MET A 1 1.31 -18.90 1.46
N ARG A 2 2.50 -19.02 0.86
CA ARG A 2 2.88 -18.19 -0.30
C ARG A 2 3.87 -18.89 -1.23
N GLU A 3 3.39 -19.76 -2.09
CA GLU A 3 4.22 -20.63 -2.92
C GLU A 3 4.63 -20.00 -4.26
N ILE A 4 5.75 -20.47 -4.82
CA ILE A 4 6.29 -20.04 -6.12
C ILE A 4 6.54 -21.28 -6.97
N VAL A 5 5.94 -21.32 -8.17
CA VAL A 5 6.26 -22.35 -9.17
C VAL A 5 7.49 -21.89 -9.95
N HIS A 6 8.55 -22.68 -9.90
CA HIS A 6 9.81 -22.36 -10.58
C HIS A 6 9.90 -23.12 -11.91
N VAL A 7 10.10 -22.43 -13.02
CA VAL A 7 10.20 -23.03 -14.35
C VAL A 7 11.58 -22.82 -14.95
N GLN A 8 12.15 -23.87 -15.55
CA GLN A 8 13.48 -23.85 -16.17
C GLN A 8 13.34 -24.16 -17.66
N GLY A 9 13.69 -23.18 -18.50
CA GLY A 9 13.54 -23.26 -19.96
C GLY A 9 14.88 -23.42 -20.69
N GLY A 10 15.03 -24.54 -21.40
CA GLY A 10 16.17 -24.82 -22.27
C GLY A 10 17.48 -25.08 -21.51
N GLN A 11 18.55 -25.39 -22.26
CA GLN A 11 19.84 -25.82 -21.70
C GLN A 11 20.40 -24.88 -20.61
N CYS A 12 20.44 -23.56 -20.86
CA CYS A 12 20.98 -22.58 -19.93
C CYS A 12 20.09 -22.42 -18.68
N GLY A 13 18.77 -22.33 -18.86
CA GLY A 13 17.80 -22.22 -17.77
C GLY A 13 17.85 -23.42 -16.82
N ASN A 14 17.94 -24.63 -17.36
CA ASN A 14 18.07 -25.86 -16.59
C ASN A 14 19.43 -25.97 -15.86
N GLN A 15 20.55 -25.51 -16.45
CA GLN A 15 21.85 -25.52 -15.77
C GLN A 15 21.91 -24.54 -14.59
N ILE A 16 21.42 -23.31 -14.79
CA ILE A 16 21.36 -22.28 -13.76
C ILE A 16 20.36 -22.68 -12.67
N GLY A 17 19.18 -23.15 -13.07
CA GLY A 17 18.15 -23.62 -12.16
C GLY A 17 18.59 -24.81 -11.31
N ALA A 18 19.27 -25.81 -11.89
CA ALA A 18 19.87 -26.91 -11.12
C ALA A 18 20.89 -26.41 -10.08
N LYS A 19 21.69 -25.38 -10.40
CA LYS A 19 22.63 -24.76 -9.45
C LYS A 19 21.95 -23.89 -8.40
N PHE A 20 20.86 -23.19 -8.75
CA PHE A 20 20.00 -22.51 -7.80
C PHE A 20 19.43 -23.49 -6.77
N TRP A 21 18.87 -24.63 -7.20
CA TRP A 21 18.36 -25.65 -6.28
C TRP A 21 19.46 -26.27 -5.39
N GLU A 22 20.67 -26.50 -5.91
CA GLU A 22 21.82 -26.95 -5.10
C GLU A 22 22.13 -25.97 -3.96
N VAL A 23 22.16 -24.66 -4.24
CA VAL A 23 22.40 -23.61 -3.24
C VAL A 23 21.23 -23.48 -2.26
N VAL A 24 19.98 -23.47 -2.74
CA VAL A 24 18.79 -23.33 -1.89
C VAL A 24 18.59 -24.59 -1.02
N CYS A 25 18.83 -25.80 -1.53
CA CYS A 25 18.81 -27.01 -0.71
C CYS A 25 19.84 -26.92 0.42
N ALA A 26 21.06 -26.49 0.13
CA ALA A 26 22.10 -26.32 1.14
C ALA A 26 21.73 -25.23 2.18
N GLU A 27 21.10 -24.13 1.78
CA GLU A 27 20.65 -23.07 2.71
C GLU A 27 19.47 -23.49 3.60
N HIS A 28 18.57 -24.35 3.12
CA HIS A 28 17.48 -24.92 3.92
C HIS A 28 17.86 -26.24 4.62
N GLY A 29 19.11 -26.70 4.51
CA GLY A 29 19.57 -27.94 5.14
C GLY A 29 18.96 -29.21 4.58
N ILE A 30 18.57 -29.22 3.29
CA ILE A 30 17.94 -30.37 2.63
C ILE A 30 19.01 -31.20 1.90
N ASP A 31 19.02 -32.51 2.14
CA ASP A 31 19.92 -33.44 1.47
C ASP A 31 19.45 -33.84 0.06
N SER A 32 20.30 -34.55 -0.70
CA SER A 32 19.98 -35.03 -2.05
C SER A 32 18.83 -36.05 -2.11
N THR A 33 18.41 -36.60 -0.96
CA THR A 33 17.22 -37.45 -0.83
C THR A 33 15.97 -36.64 -0.51
N GLY A 34 16.07 -35.32 -0.28
CA GLY A 34 14.97 -34.45 0.10
C GLY A 34 14.67 -34.44 1.60
N ARG A 35 15.55 -34.99 2.46
CA ARG A 35 15.34 -34.95 3.92
C ARG A 35 16.02 -33.74 4.53
N TYR A 36 15.35 -33.15 5.52
CA TYR A 36 15.91 -32.06 6.32
C TYR A 36 16.94 -32.60 7.33
N GLN A 37 18.14 -32.00 7.30
CA GLN A 37 19.24 -32.22 8.22
C GLN A 37 19.79 -30.87 8.76
N GLY A 38 19.01 -29.79 8.69
CA GLY A 38 19.41 -28.45 9.12
C GLY A 38 19.39 -28.24 10.64
N ASP A 39 20.15 -27.25 11.10
CA ASP A 39 20.36 -26.95 12.52
C ASP A 39 19.43 -25.85 13.07
N SER A 40 18.64 -25.17 12.23
CA SER A 40 17.93 -23.93 12.60
C SER A 40 16.45 -23.93 12.19
N GLU A 41 15.54 -23.74 13.15
CA GLU A 41 14.08 -23.71 12.92
C GLU A 41 13.65 -22.68 11.84
N LEU A 42 14.35 -21.55 11.74
CA LEU A 42 14.14 -20.53 10.69
C LEU A 42 14.34 -21.06 9.24
N GLN A 43 15.02 -22.20 9.05
CA GLN A 43 15.16 -22.85 7.74
C GLN A 43 13.88 -23.57 7.31
N LEU A 44 13.03 -23.95 8.26
CA LEU A 44 11.76 -24.64 8.01
C LEU A 44 10.56 -23.68 7.91
N GLU A 45 10.63 -22.51 8.57
CA GLU A 45 9.50 -21.57 8.71
C GLU A 45 8.82 -21.17 7.39
N ARG A 46 9.60 -21.06 6.29
CA ARG A 46 9.11 -20.72 4.94
C ARG A 46 9.58 -21.71 3.87
N ILE A 47 9.85 -22.96 4.23
CA ILE A 47 10.30 -24.00 3.29
C ILE A 47 9.25 -24.29 2.20
N ASN A 48 7.97 -24.15 2.53
CA ASN A 48 6.82 -24.32 1.63
C ASN A 48 6.80 -23.37 0.43
N VAL A 49 7.51 -22.22 0.48
CA VAL A 49 7.57 -21.26 -0.64
C VAL A 49 8.10 -21.94 -1.92
N TYR A 50 9.08 -22.83 -1.79
CA TYR A 50 9.76 -23.50 -2.90
C TYR A 50 9.66 -25.03 -2.87
N TYR A 51 9.27 -25.65 -1.75
CA TYR A 51 9.23 -27.10 -1.60
C TYR A 51 7.84 -27.61 -1.24
N ASN A 52 7.41 -28.63 -1.97
CA ASN A 52 6.28 -29.49 -1.60
C ASN A 52 6.73 -30.47 -0.50
N GLU A 53 5.97 -30.56 0.61
CA GLU A 53 6.18 -31.60 1.61
C GLU A 53 5.50 -32.91 1.18
N ALA A 54 6.30 -33.94 0.93
CA ALA A 54 5.84 -35.27 0.59
C ALA A 54 5.89 -36.22 1.81
N SER A 55 5.15 -37.32 1.71
CA SER A 55 5.05 -38.36 2.74
C SER A 55 6.43 -38.79 3.28
N CYS A 56 6.50 -39.01 4.60
CA CYS A 56 7.74 -39.32 5.34
C CYS A 56 8.74 -38.16 5.50
N GLY A 57 8.27 -36.91 5.46
CA GLY A 57 9.11 -35.73 5.74
C GLY A 57 10.15 -35.47 4.65
N ARG A 58 9.75 -35.66 3.39
CA ARG A 58 10.60 -35.46 2.21
C ARG A 58 10.17 -34.17 1.50
N PHE A 59 11.03 -33.17 1.48
CA PHE A 59 10.86 -31.94 0.73
C PHE A 59 11.26 -32.14 -0.74
N VAL A 60 10.39 -31.69 -1.64
CA VAL A 60 10.50 -31.89 -3.09
C VAL A 60 10.31 -30.54 -3.78
N PRO A 61 11.27 -30.03 -4.57
CA PRO A 61 11.14 -28.76 -5.28
C PRO A 61 9.85 -28.63 -6.10
N ARG A 62 9.18 -27.49 -5.98
CA ARG A 62 8.08 -27.06 -6.86
C ARG A 62 8.67 -26.51 -8.17
N ALA A 63 9.32 -27.39 -8.91
CA ALA A 63 10.04 -27.07 -10.15
C ALA A 63 9.42 -27.79 -11.36
N VAL A 64 9.33 -27.08 -12.48
CA VAL A 64 8.99 -27.61 -13.81
C VAL A 64 10.22 -27.44 -14.71
N LEU A 65 10.68 -28.53 -15.32
CA LEU A 65 11.87 -28.53 -16.17
C LEU A 65 11.43 -28.80 -17.60
N MET A 66 11.66 -27.84 -18.49
CA MET A 66 11.34 -27.95 -19.91
C MET A 66 12.57 -27.75 -20.80
N ASP A 67 12.73 -28.63 -21.78
CA ASP A 67 13.65 -28.42 -22.91
C ASP A 67 13.13 -29.21 -24.11
N LEU A 68 13.32 -28.68 -25.31
CA LEU A 68 13.05 -29.43 -26.54
C LEU A 68 14.08 -30.57 -26.70
N GLU A 69 15.30 -30.39 -26.18
CA GLU A 69 16.36 -31.41 -26.22
C GLU A 69 16.39 -32.35 -24.99
N PRO A 70 16.34 -33.69 -25.17
CA PRO A 70 16.32 -34.63 -24.04
C PRO A 70 17.66 -34.70 -23.27
N GLY A 71 18.79 -34.38 -23.91
CA GLY A 71 20.13 -34.50 -23.31
C GLY A 71 20.36 -33.56 -22.12
N THR A 72 19.65 -32.43 -22.05
CA THR A 72 19.64 -31.55 -20.88
C THR A 72 19.05 -32.25 -19.66
N MET A 73 17.98 -33.04 -19.84
CA MET A 73 17.26 -33.70 -18.75
C MET A 73 18.07 -34.84 -18.12
N ASP A 74 18.78 -35.63 -18.93
CA ASP A 74 19.72 -36.63 -18.43
C ASP A 74 20.86 -35.99 -17.63
N SER A 75 21.37 -34.84 -18.11
CA SER A 75 22.40 -34.07 -17.42
C SER A 75 21.94 -33.60 -16.04
N VAL A 76 20.74 -33.00 -15.94
CA VAL A 76 20.14 -32.57 -14.66
C VAL A 76 19.89 -33.76 -13.73
N ARG A 77 19.34 -34.86 -14.24
CA ARG A 77 19.05 -36.09 -13.46
C ARG A 77 20.32 -36.75 -12.91
N SER A 78 21.44 -36.64 -13.62
CA SER A 78 22.76 -37.09 -13.18
C SER A 78 23.44 -36.16 -12.16
N GLY A 79 22.94 -34.93 -12.00
CA GLY A 79 23.47 -33.93 -11.08
C GLY A 79 23.30 -34.30 -9.59
N PRO A 80 24.00 -33.60 -8.68
CA PRO A 80 24.07 -33.96 -7.25
C PRO A 80 22.71 -33.96 -6.54
N TYR A 81 21.79 -33.11 -7.00
CA TYR A 81 20.41 -33.03 -6.51
C TYR A 81 19.38 -33.56 -7.54
N GLY A 82 19.80 -34.16 -8.66
CA GLY A 82 18.90 -34.56 -9.76
C GLY A 82 17.78 -35.54 -9.37
N GLN A 83 17.95 -36.28 -8.27
CA GLN A 83 16.99 -37.25 -7.73
C GLN A 83 15.94 -36.64 -6.77
N ILE A 84 16.02 -35.34 -6.48
CA ILE A 84 15.06 -34.64 -5.64
C ILE A 84 13.81 -34.19 -6.42
N PHE A 85 13.96 -33.92 -7.72
CA PHE A 85 12.88 -33.47 -8.61
C PHE A 85 11.84 -34.57 -8.87
N ARG A 86 10.58 -34.18 -9.05
CA ARG A 86 9.50 -35.10 -9.45
C ARG A 86 9.75 -35.60 -10.88
N PRO A 87 9.77 -36.92 -11.15
CA PRO A 87 9.91 -37.45 -12.51
C PRO A 87 8.84 -36.94 -13.47
N ASP A 88 7.61 -36.74 -12.98
CA ASP A 88 6.46 -36.18 -13.72
C ASP A 88 6.69 -34.75 -14.23
N ASN A 89 7.62 -33.99 -13.62
CA ASN A 89 7.81 -32.57 -13.90
C ASN A 89 8.92 -32.31 -14.95
N PHE A 90 9.45 -33.37 -15.56
CA PHE A 90 10.38 -33.30 -16.69
C PHE A 90 9.58 -33.39 -17.99
N VAL A 91 9.35 -32.27 -18.65
CA VAL A 91 8.69 -32.21 -19.95
C VAL A 91 9.74 -31.97 -21.01
N PHE A 92 9.86 -32.87 -22.00
CA PHE A 92 10.90 -32.73 -23.02
C PHE A 92 10.48 -33.22 -24.40
N GLY A 93 11.01 -32.54 -25.42
CA GLY A 93 10.81 -32.86 -26.82
C GLY A 93 11.73 -33.98 -27.33
N GLN A 94 11.64 -34.24 -28.64
CA GLN A 94 12.55 -35.14 -29.37
C GLN A 94 13.43 -34.40 -30.39
N SER A 95 13.08 -33.15 -30.71
CA SER A 95 13.78 -32.26 -31.64
C SER A 95 14.40 -31.08 -30.87
N GLY A 96 15.47 -30.48 -31.36
CA GLY A 96 16.03 -29.25 -30.76
C GLY A 96 15.66 -28.01 -31.55
N ALA A 97 15.43 -26.88 -30.88
CA ALA A 97 15.16 -25.59 -31.54
C ALA A 97 16.37 -25.05 -32.33
N GLY A 98 17.58 -25.59 -32.12
CA GLY A 98 18.76 -25.27 -32.94
C GLY A 98 19.16 -23.78 -32.95
N ASN A 99 19.03 -23.11 -31.80
CA ASN A 99 19.25 -21.65 -31.64
C ASN A 99 18.35 -20.76 -32.53
N ASN A 100 17.17 -21.24 -32.90
CA ASN A 100 16.16 -20.45 -33.62
C ASN A 100 14.97 -20.15 -32.70
N TRP A 101 14.71 -18.86 -32.45
CA TRP A 101 13.56 -18.40 -31.65
C TRP A 101 12.22 -18.78 -32.27
N ALA A 102 12.05 -18.66 -33.60
CA ALA A 102 10.78 -18.95 -34.27
C ALA A 102 10.38 -20.43 -34.14
N LYS A 103 11.36 -21.35 -34.11
CA LYS A 103 11.12 -22.77 -33.79
C LYS A 103 10.61 -22.99 -32.36
N GLY A 104 11.18 -22.26 -31.41
CA GLY A 104 10.73 -22.29 -30.03
C GLY A 104 9.35 -21.67 -29.84
N HIS A 105 8.95 -20.72 -30.68
CA HIS A 105 7.73 -19.94 -30.48
C HIS A 105 6.52 -20.40 -31.32
N TYR A 106 6.72 -20.81 -32.58
CA TYR A 106 5.63 -21.10 -33.52
C TYR A 106 5.50 -22.58 -33.91
N THR A 107 6.59 -23.36 -33.90
CA THR A 107 6.57 -24.76 -34.35
C THR A 107 6.81 -25.75 -33.20
N GLU A 108 8.02 -26.28 -33.04
CA GLU A 108 8.36 -27.35 -32.09
C GLU A 108 7.99 -27.01 -30.64
N GLY A 109 8.20 -25.75 -30.21
CA GLY A 109 7.85 -25.31 -28.86
C GLY A 109 6.34 -25.13 -28.65
N ALA A 110 5.58 -24.79 -29.69
CA ALA A 110 4.12 -24.69 -29.64
C ALA A 110 3.45 -26.07 -29.55
N GLU A 111 4.05 -27.12 -30.13
CA GLU A 111 3.56 -28.50 -29.95
C GLU A 111 3.79 -29.03 -28.52
N LEU A 112 4.87 -28.61 -27.85
CA LEU A 112 5.21 -29.08 -26.50
C LEU A 112 4.56 -28.23 -25.39
N ILE A 113 4.10 -26.99 -25.68
CA ILE A 113 3.69 -26.03 -24.66
C ILE A 113 2.52 -26.52 -23.80
N ASP A 114 1.52 -27.19 -24.40
CA ASP A 114 0.35 -27.70 -23.69
C ASP A 114 0.75 -28.74 -22.62
N SER A 115 1.74 -29.58 -22.91
CA SER A 115 2.27 -30.55 -21.94
C SER A 115 3.02 -29.87 -20.79
N VAL A 116 3.66 -28.72 -21.04
CA VAL A 116 4.27 -27.91 -19.97
C VAL A 116 3.19 -27.23 -19.13
N LEU A 117 2.18 -26.63 -19.79
CA LEU A 117 1.06 -25.96 -19.13
C LEU A 117 0.27 -26.92 -18.24
N ASP A 118 0.02 -28.16 -18.66
CA ASP A 118 -0.64 -29.18 -17.82
C ASP A 118 0.15 -29.52 -16.55
N VAL A 119 1.48 -29.55 -16.63
CA VAL A 119 2.35 -29.73 -15.45
C VAL A 119 2.39 -28.48 -14.58
N VAL A 120 2.41 -27.29 -15.18
CA VAL A 120 2.31 -26.01 -14.46
C VAL A 120 0.97 -25.91 -13.72
N ARG A 121 -0.16 -26.21 -14.37
CA ARG A 121 -1.50 -26.33 -13.76
C ARG A 121 -1.48 -27.29 -12.58
N LYS A 122 -0.98 -28.51 -12.77
CA LYS A 122 -0.86 -29.51 -11.71
C LYS A 122 -0.03 -29.02 -10.53
N GLU A 123 1.07 -28.28 -10.73
CA GLU A 123 1.82 -27.70 -9.60
C GLU A 123 1.15 -26.46 -9.00
N SER A 124 0.40 -25.67 -9.78
CA SER A 124 -0.41 -24.53 -9.31
C SER A 124 -1.60 -24.99 -8.44
N GLU A 125 -2.32 -26.04 -8.85
CA GLU A 125 -3.40 -26.68 -8.07
C GLU A 125 -2.91 -27.33 -6.76
N ASN A 126 -1.62 -27.66 -6.71
CA ASN A 126 -0.95 -28.15 -5.49
C ASN A 126 -0.39 -27.01 -4.62
N CYS A 127 -0.70 -25.73 -4.90
CA CYS A 127 -0.42 -24.61 -3.99
C CYS A 127 -1.65 -24.34 -3.11
N ASP A 128 -1.43 -23.98 -1.84
CA ASP A 128 -2.45 -23.33 -1.02
C ASP A 128 -2.66 -21.88 -1.51
N CYS A 129 -1.58 -21.10 -1.71
CA CYS A 129 -1.69 -19.81 -2.39
C CYS A 129 -0.44 -19.45 -3.21
N LEU A 130 -0.57 -19.58 -4.52
CA LEU A 130 0.46 -19.23 -5.50
C LEU A 130 0.72 -17.71 -5.56
N GLN A 131 1.92 -17.26 -5.22
CA GLN A 131 2.36 -15.88 -5.45
C GLN A 131 2.51 -15.57 -6.94
N GLY A 132 3.08 -16.52 -7.68
CA GLY A 132 3.58 -16.27 -9.02
C GLY A 132 4.59 -17.32 -9.50
N PHE A 133 5.18 -17.01 -10.65
CA PHE A 133 6.06 -17.89 -11.39
C PHE A 133 7.47 -17.31 -11.45
N GLN A 134 8.47 -18.17 -11.27
CA GLN A 134 9.89 -17.81 -11.44
C GLN A 134 10.46 -18.55 -12.64
N VAL A 135 10.60 -17.88 -13.78
CA VAL A 135 11.13 -18.48 -15.02
C VAL A 135 12.63 -18.20 -15.14
N CYS A 136 13.43 -19.24 -15.40
CA CYS A 136 14.87 -19.14 -15.63
C CYS A 136 15.18 -19.60 -17.06
N HIS A 137 15.74 -18.70 -17.87
CA HIS A 137 15.97 -18.93 -19.31
C HIS A 137 17.09 -18.06 -19.89
N SER A 138 17.46 -18.32 -21.15
CA SER A 138 18.45 -17.53 -21.89
C SER A 138 17.87 -16.98 -23.18
N LEU A 139 18.06 -15.69 -23.43
CA LEU A 139 17.46 -15.00 -24.58
C LEU A 139 18.21 -15.26 -25.90
N GLY A 140 19.48 -15.69 -25.84
CA GLY A 140 20.27 -16.02 -27.04
C GLY A 140 19.94 -17.38 -27.69
N GLY A 141 19.35 -18.32 -26.94
CA GLY A 141 19.05 -19.67 -27.44
C GLY A 141 17.86 -19.75 -28.39
N GLY A 142 17.32 -20.95 -28.62
CA GLY A 142 16.04 -21.16 -29.32
C GLY A 142 14.92 -21.61 -28.39
N THR A 143 15.14 -22.68 -27.61
CA THR A 143 14.16 -23.20 -26.64
C THR A 143 13.90 -22.20 -25.52
N GLY A 144 14.96 -21.80 -24.80
CA GLY A 144 14.82 -20.92 -23.64
C GLY A 144 14.28 -19.53 -24.00
N SER A 145 14.52 -19.05 -25.21
CA SER A 145 14.06 -17.75 -25.68
C SER A 145 12.63 -17.82 -26.21
N GLY A 146 12.38 -18.57 -27.29
CA GLY A 146 11.09 -18.62 -27.98
C GLY A 146 10.00 -19.38 -27.22
N MET A 147 10.32 -20.60 -26.75
CA MET A 147 9.37 -21.39 -25.96
C MET A 147 9.24 -20.81 -24.54
N GLY A 148 10.31 -20.20 -24.01
CA GLY A 148 10.27 -19.45 -22.75
C GLY A 148 9.31 -18.27 -22.80
N THR A 149 9.38 -17.42 -23.83
CA THR A 149 8.45 -16.29 -23.97
C THR A 149 7.04 -16.72 -24.37
N LEU A 150 6.88 -17.81 -25.13
CA LEU A 150 5.56 -18.42 -25.38
C LEU A 150 4.92 -18.87 -24.06
N LEU A 151 5.68 -19.56 -23.20
CA LEU A 151 5.18 -19.98 -21.89
C LEU A 151 4.81 -18.79 -21.01
N ILE A 152 5.64 -17.75 -20.98
CA ILE A 152 5.37 -16.54 -20.19
C ILE A 152 4.05 -15.88 -20.65
N SER A 153 3.83 -15.76 -21.96
CA SER A 153 2.58 -15.25 -22.53
C SER A 153 1.38 -16.13 -22.16
N LYS A 154 1.48 -17.47 -22.33
CA LYS A 154 0.39 -18.40 -21.99
C LYS A 154 0.07 -18.44 -20.50
N ILE A 155 1.08 -18.36 -19.63
CA ILE A 155 0.88 -18.23 -18.20
C ILE A 155 0.25 -16.87 -17.86
N ARG A 156 0.56 -15.78 -18.58
CA ARG A 156 -0.08 -14.48 -18.38
C ARG A 156 -1.55 -14.45 -18.84
N GLU A 157 -1.89 -15.20 -19.88
CA GLU A 157 -3.30 -15.43 -20.30
C GLU A 157 -4.10 -16.22 -19.24
N GLU A 158 -3.53 -17.31 -18.71
CA GLU A 158 -4.23 -18.21 -17.77
C GLU A 158 -4.21 -17.72 -16.31
N TYR A 159 -3.17 -17.00 -15.92
CA TYR A 159 -2.94 -16.52 -14.56
C TYR A 159 -2.61 -15.00 -14.52
N PRO A 160 -3.49 -14.12 -15.03
CA PRO A 160 -3.21 -12.70 -15.21
C PRO A 160 -2.83 -11.97 -13.91
N ASP A 161 -3.47 -12.34 -12.79
CA ASP A 161 -3.22 -11.72 -11.49
C ASP A 161 -2.01 -12.28 -10.73
N ARG A 162 -1.20 -13.17 -11.33
CA ARG A 162 -0.03 -13.78 -10.68
C ARG A 162 1.26 -13.14 -11.18
N THR A 163 2.20 -12.90 -10.26
CA THR A 163 3.41 -12.13 -10.57
C THR A 163 4.43 -12.98 -11.34
N MET A 164 4.93 -12.46 -12.46
CA MET A 164 5.91 -13.13 -13.33
C MET A 164 7.32 -12.57 -13.11
N LEU A 165 8.18 -13.34 -12.43
CA LEU A 165 9.59 -13.04 -12.24
C LEU A 165 10.46 -13.85 -13.21
N THR A 166 11.26 -13.17 -14.02
CA THR A 166 12.19 -13.81 -14.96
C THR A 166 13.65 -13.58 -14.56
N PHE A 167 14.46 -14.63 -14.61
CA PHE A 167 15.92 -14.56 -14.60
C PHE A 167 16.40 -14.79 -16.03
N SER A 168 16.70 -13.69 -16.71
CA SER A 168 16.93 -13.64 -18.15
C SER A 168 18.40 -13.47 -18.45
N VAL A 169 19.03 -14.52 -19.01
CA VAL A 169 20.44 -14.48 -19.41
C VAL A 169 20.58 -13.88 -20.81
N PHE A 170 21.25 -12.74 -20.88
CA PHE A 170 21.54 -12.03 -22.12
C PHE A 170 22.79 -12.59 -22.82
N PRO A 171 22.78 -12.68 -24.16
CA PRO A 171 23.89 -13.20 -24.93
C PRO A 171 25.11 -12.27 -24.90
N SER A 172 26.29 -12.84 -25.13
CA SER A 172 27.53 -12.08 -25.31
C SER A 172 28.49 -12.79 -26.27
N PRO A 173 29.03 -12.09 -27.29
CA PRO A 173 30.06 -12.63 -28.19
C PRO A 173 31.38 -13.05 -27.50
N LYS A 174 31.56 -12.74 -26.21
CA LYS A 174 32.71 -13.24 -25.41
C LYS A 174 32.52 -14.69 -24.92
N VAL A 175 31.29 -15.19 -24.91
CA VAL A 175 30.91 -16.46 -24.25
C VAL A 175 30.34 -17.47 -25.26
N SER A 176 29.73 -17.01 -26.35
CA SER A 176 29.15 -17.85 -27.41
C SER A 176 29.61 -17.40 -28.79
N ASP A 177 29.87 -18.38 -29.67
CA ASP A 177 30.19 -18.18 -31.09
C ASP A 177 28.92 -18.11 -31.98
N THR A 178 27.73 -18.23 -31.39
CA THR A 178 26.47 -18.28 -32.15
C THR A 178 26.10 -16.88 -32.66
N VAL A 179 26.08 -16.70 -33.99
CA VAL A 179 25.85 -15.39 -34.60
C VAL A 179 24.40 -14.88 -34.52
N VAL A 180 23.41 -15.78 -34.39
CA VAL A 180 21.97 -15.41 -34.42
C VAL A 180 21.41 -14.96 -33.07
N GLU A 181 22.20 -14.98 -31.99
CA GLU A 181 21.74 -14.62 -30.64
C GLU A 181 21.10 -13.21 -30.52
N PRO A 182 21.56 -12.16 -31.24
CA PRO A 182 20.90 -10.86 -31.21
C PRO A 182 19.46 -10.89 -31.74
N TYR A 183 19.15 -11.72 -32.75
CA TYR A 183 17.76 -11.88 -33.22
C TYR A 183 16.88 -12.47 -32.12
N ASN A 184 17.32 -13.59 -31.54
CA ASN A 184 16.58 -14.28 -30.49
C ASN A 184 16.38 -13.36 -29.26
N ALA A 185 17.40 -12.57 -28.92
CA ALA A 185 17.34 -11.64 -27.79
C ALA A 185 16.38 -10.47 -28.03
N THR A 186 16.41 -9.82 -29.20
CA THR A 186 15.49 -8.71 -29.51
C THR A 186 14.03 -9.18 -29.53
N LEU A 187 13.75 -10.34 -30.15
CA LEU A 187 12.42 -10.93 -30.19
C LEU A 187 11.91 -11.32 -28.79
N SER A 188 12.74 -11.94 -27.96
CA SER A 188 12.36 -12.23 -26.57
C SER A 188 12.24 -10.98 -25.69
N VAL A 189 13.05 -9.93 -25.89
CA VAL A 189 12.90 -8.67 -25.14
C VAL A 189 11.56 -8.02 -25.42
N HIS A 190 11.14 -7.95 -26.69
CA HIS A 190 9.81 -7.45 -27.06
C HIS A 190 8.69 -8.17 -26.29
N GLN A 191 8.73 -9.51 -26.21
CA GLN A 191 7.76 -10.29 -25.45
C GLN A 191 7.85 -10.12 -23.93
N LEU A 192 9.06 -9.90 -23.38
CA LEU A 192 9.27 -9.66 -21.94
C LEU A 192 8.74 -8.30 -21.50
N VAL A 193 8.89 -7.25 -22.32
CA VAL A 193 8.40 -5.87 -22.03
C VAL A 193 6.89 -5.86 -21.75
N GLU A 194 6.13 -6.77 -22.35
CA GLU A 194 4.66 -6.81 -22.24
C GLU A 194 4.15 -7.85 -21.23
N ASN A 195 4.83 -9.00 -21.11
CA ASN A 195 4.31 -10.15 -20.36
C ASN A 195 5.03 -10.45 -19.02
N ALA A 196 6.21 -9.86 -18.75
CA ALA A 196 6.90 -10.02 -17.47
C ALA A 196 6.60 -8.85 -16.52
N ASP A 197 6.45 -9.15 -15.22
CA ASP A 197 6.34 -8.10 -14.20
C ASP A 197 7.71 -7.72 -13.65
N GLU A 198 8.64 -8.67 -13.51
CA GLU A 198 10.03 -8.43 -13.07
C GLU A 198 11.03 -9.15 -13.99
N CYS A 199 12.07 -8.45 -14.45
CA CYS A 199 13.15 -9.06 -15.24
C CYS A 199 14.53 -8.79 -14.61
N MET A 200 15.09 -9.82 -13.97
CA MET A 200 16.44 -9.81 -13.42
C MET A 200 17.44 -10.07 -14.54
N VAL A 201 18.16 -9.01 -14.95
CA VAL A 201 19.08 -9.04 -16.10
C VAL A 201 20.42 -9.65 -15.71
N LEU A 202 20.79 -10.75 -16.37
CA LEU A 202 22.05 -11.46 -16.18
C LEU A 202 22.84 -11.42 -17.49
N ASP A 203 23.89 -10.60 -17.56
CA ASP A 203 24.70 -10.43 -18.76
C ASP A 203 25.94 -11.34 -18.72
N ASN A 204 26.03 -12.24 -19.70
CA ASN A 204 27.21 -13.09 -19.89
C ASN A 204 28.51 -12.27 -20.10
N GLU A 205 28.43 -11.05 -20.63
CA GLU A 205 29.60 -10.16 -20.75
C GLU A 205 30.13 -9.73 -19.38
N ALA A 206 29.26 -9.29 -18.48
CA ALA A 206 29.63 -8.84 -17.14
C ALA A 206 30.13 -10.02 -16.29
N LEU A 207 29.41 -11.15 -16.34
CA LEU A 207 29.80 -12.37 -15.63
C LEU A 207 31.18 -12.88 -16.09
N TYR A 208 31.47 -12.83 -17.40
CA TYR A 208 32.80 -13.16 -17.93
C TYR A 208 33.87 -12.19 -17.42
N ASP A 209 33.63 -10.88 -17.53
CA ASP A 209 34.58 -9.85 -17.08
C ASP A 209 34.84 -9.94 -15.56
N ILE A 210 33.83 -10.28 -14.74
CA ILE A 210 33.97 -10.55 -13.30
C ILE A 210 34.86 -11.77 -13.05
N CYS A 211 34.55 -12.91 -13.69
CA CYS A 211 35.33 -14.14 -13.51
C CYS A 211 36.80 -13.96 -13.94
N PHE A 212 37.04 -13.28 -15.06
CA PHE A 212 38.37 -13.10 -15.61
C PHE A 212 39.18 -12.01 -14.90
N ARG A 213 38.59 -10.82 -14.66
CA ARG A 213 39.31 -9.66 -14.10
C ARG A 213 39.32 -9.62 -12.58
N THR A 214 38.18 -9.91 -11.95
CA THR A 214 38.00 -9.81 -10.49
C THR A 214 38.39 -11.11 -9.78
N LEU A 215 37.86 -12.25 -10.22
CA LEU A 215 38.16 -13.56 -9.61
C LEU A 215 39.44 -14.22 -10.13
N LYS A 216 39.99 -13.74 -11.25
CA LYS A 216 41.23 -14.22 -11.91
C LYS A 216 41.18 -15.69 -12.33
N LEU A 217 40.02 -16.15 -12.79
CA LEU A 217 39.79 -17.51 -13.26
C LEU A 217 40.14 -17.64 -14.74
N THR A 218 40.86 -18.71 -15.11
CA THR A 218 41.33 -18.93 -16.48
C THR A 218 40.30 -19.58 -17.42
N THR A 219 39.28 -20.23 -16.87
CA THR A 219 38.22 -20.95 -17.61
C THR A 219 36.88 -20.77 -16.89
N PRO A 220 36.05 -19.77 -17.27
CA PRO A 220 35.01 -19.27 -16.37
C PRO A 220 33.68 -20.05 -16.37
N ILE A 221 33.37 -20.86 -17.39
CA ILE A 221 32.01 -21.34 -17.69
C ILE A 221 31.28 -21.96 -16.48
N GLY A 222 31.92 -22.89 -15.76
CA GLY A 222 31.30 -23.54 -14.58
C GLY A 222 31.12 -22.61 -13.38
N ASP A 223 31.90 -21.52 -13.30
CA ASP A 223 31.86 -20.55 -12.22
C ASP A 223 30.89 -19.38 -12.51
N LEU A 224 30.52 -19.13 -13.78
CA LEU A 224 29.42 -18.20 -14.15
C LEU A 224 28.11 -18.64 -13.47
N ASN A 225 27.73 -19.91 -13.62
CA ASN A 225 26.52 -20.47 -13.02
C ASN A 225 26.54 -20.39 -11.48
N HIS A 226 27.73 -20.43 -10.86
CA HIS A 226 27.86 -20.24 -9.42
C HIS A 226 27.55 -18.79 -9.00
N LEU A 227 28.10 -17.79 -9.71
CA LEU A 227 27.76 -16.37 -9.48
C LEU A 227 26.27 -16.12 -9.65
N ILE A 228 25.66 -16.62 -10.73
CA ILE A 228 24.23 -16.50 -10.98
C ILE A 228 23.43 -17.13 -9.83
N SER A 229 23.77 -18.35 -9.41
CA SER A 229 23.08 -19.03 -8.30
C SER A 229 23.18 -18.28 -6.97
N ALA A 230 24.31 -17.61 -6.70
CA ALA A 230 24.49 -16.77 -5.51
C ALA A 230 23.61 -15.51 -5.57
N THR A 231 23.54 -14.84 -6.72
CA THR A 231 22.64 -13.70 -6.94
C THR A 231 21.17 -14.11 -6.83
N MET A 232 20.75 -15.21 -7.47
CA MET A 232 19.38 -15.74 -7.36
C MET A 232 19.02 -16.10 -5.91
N SER A 233 19.95 -16.72 -5.17
CA SER A 233 19.77 -17.00 -3.74
C SER A 233 19.61 -15.71 -2.93
N GLY A 234 20.38 -14.68 -3.26
CA GLY A 234 20.31 -13.35 -2.67
C GLY A 234 18.97 -12.64 -2.91
N VAL A 235 18.52 -12.57 -4.17
CA VAL A 235 17.24 -11.95 -4.57
C VAL A 235 16.06 -12.66 -3.91
N THR A 236 16.05 -13.99 -3.92
CA THR A 236 14.97 -14.81 -3.32
C THR A 236 15.02 -14.90 -1.79
N CYS A 237 16.04 -14.32 -1.13
CA CYS A 237 16.23 -14.42 0.31
C CYS A 237 15.06 -13.87 1.13
N CYS A 238 14.46 -12.76 0.70
CA CYS A 238 13.33 -12.11 1.40
C CYS A 238 12.02 -12.91 1.30
N LEU A 239 11.95 -13.82 0.32
CA LEU A 239 10.84 -14.75 0.13
C LEU A 239 11.01 -15.98 1.03
N ARG A 240 12.23 -16.55 1.01
CA ARG A 240 12.60 -17.83 1.65
C ARG A 240 12.84 -17.77 3.15
N PHE A 241 13.12 -16.60 3.72
CA PHE A 241 13.35 -16.42 5.15
C PHE A 241 12.50 -15.27 5.69
N PRO A 242 12.11 -15.29 6.97
CA PRO A 242 11.40 -14.18 7.58
C PRO A 242 12.28 -12.91 7.59
N GLY A 243 11.67 -11.78 7.23
CA GLY A 243 12.31 -10.47 7.17
C GLY A 243 11.27 -9.35 7.28
N GLN A 244 11.71 -8.15 7.68
CA GLN A 244 10.81 -7.02 7.96
C GLN A 244 10.27 -6.30 6.70
N LEU A 245 10.91 -6.49 5.54
CA LEU A 245 10.62 -5.77 4.29
C LEU A 245 10.67 -6.73 3.08
N ASN A 246 9.91 -6.43 2.02
CA ASN A 246 9.83 -7.20 0.76
C ASN A 246 9.52 -8.70 0.96
N SER A 247 8.46 -9.01 1.71
CA SER A 247 8.12 -10.38 2.13
C SER A 247 7.35 -11.23 1.10
N ASP A 248 7.11 -10.69 -0.09
CA ASP A 248 6.47 -11.33 -1.25
C ASP A 248 6.98 -10.68 -2.55
N LEU A 249 6.77 -11.36 -3.69
CA LEU A 249 7.14 -10.84 -5.01
C LEU A 249 6.42 -9.52 -5.34
N ARG A 250 5.15 -9.38 -4.96
CA ARG A 250 4.34 -8.19 -5.28
C ARG A 250 4.88 -6.91 -4.65
N LYS A 251 5.33 -6.96 -3.39
CA LYS A 251 5.95 -5.84 -2.69
C LYS A 251 7.34 -5.53 -3.20
N LEU A 252 8.05 -6.52 -3.77
CA LEU A 252 9.31 -6.26 -4.46
C LEU A 252 9.07 -5.44 -5.72
N ALA A 253 8.16 -5.89 -6.60
CA ALA A 253 7.70 -5.16 -7.78
C ALA A 253 7.23 -3.73 -7.46
N VAL A 254 6.27 -3.57 -6.52
CA VAL A 254 5.68 -2.26 -6.17
C VAL A 254 6.72 -1.27 -5.61
N ASN A 255 7.79 -1.75 -4.97
CA ASN A 255 8.86 -0.90 -4.44
C ASN A 255 9.96 -0.58 -5.47
N LEU A 256 10.08 -1.36 -6.56
CA LEU A 256 11.18 -1.24 -7.53
C LEU A 256 10.73 -0.76 -8.92
N ILE A 257 9.44 -0.84 -9.26
CA ILE A 257 8.92 -0.51 -10.59
C ILE A 257 8.08 0.78 -10.49
N PRO A 258 8.64 1.94 -10.86
CA PRO A 258 7.85 3.17 -10.99
C PRO A 258 6.96 3.13 -12.24
N PHE A 259 7.46 2.58 -13.36
CA PHE A 259 6.76 2.56 -14.65
C PHE A 259 6.69 1.13 -15.22
N PRO A 260 5.55 0.66 -15.75
CA PRO A 260 5.34 -0.75 -16.11
C PRO A 260 6.37 -1.34 -17.10
N ARG A 261 6.81 -0.56 -18.11
CA ARG A 261 7.80 -1.01 -19.10
C ARG A 261 9.23 -1.06 -18.54
N LEU A 262 9.53 -0.29 -17.50
CA LEU A 262 10.86 -0.12 -16.93
C LEU A 262 11.09 -1.09 -15.75
N HIS A 263 10.87 -2.38 -15.99
CA HIS A 263 10.97 -3.45 -14.99
C HIS A 263 12.25 -4.31 -15.10
N PHE A 264 13.22 -3.88 -15.90
CA PHE A 264 14.50 -4.56 -16.07
C PHE A 264 15.50 -4.11 -14.99
N PHE A 265 15.96 -5.06 -14.17
CA PHE A 265 16.82 -4.79 -13.03
C PHE A 265 18.27 -5.20 -13.27
N MET A 266 19.19 -4.29 -12.99
CA MET A 266 20.60 -4.61 -12.79
C MET A 266 20.77 -5.26 -11.42
N VAL A 267 21.22 -6.51 -11.40
CA VAL A 267 21.52 -7.23 -10.16
C VAL A 267 23.02 -7.26 -9.88
N GLY A 268 23.40 -7.26 -8.61
CA GLY A 268 24.80 -7.32 -8.16
C GLY A 268 24.96 -8.18 -6.92
N PHE A 269 26.18 -8.69 -6.68
CA PHE A 269 26.48 -9.50 -5.50
C PHE A 269 27.79 -9.05 -4.85
N SER A 270 27.86 -9.13 -3.52
CA SER A 270 29.02 -8.83 -2.72
C SER A 270 29.07 -9.78 -1.51
N PRO A 271 30.22 -10.37 -1.15
CA PRO A 271 31.55 -10.15 -1.71
C PRO A 271 31.86 -10.98 -2.97
N LEU A 272 32.49 -10.38 -3.97
CA LEU A 272 33.11 -11.12 -5.08
C LEU A 272 34.56 -11.45 -4.73
N THR A 273 34.77 -12.60 -4.06
CA THR A 273 36.11 -13.05 -3.65
C THR A 273 36.43 -14.45 -4.18
N SER A 274 37.66 -14.63 -4.67
CA SER A 274 38.18 -15.93 -5.08
C SER A 274 38.19 -16.91 -3.88
N ARG A 275 37.83 -18.19 -4.09
CA ARG A 275 37.73 -19.22 -3.04
C ARG A 275 38.98 -19.33 -2.13
N GLY A 276 40.18 -19.04 -2.64
CA GLY A 276 41.43 -19.05 -1.84
C GLY A 276 41.68 -17.79 -0.98
N SER A 277 41.07 -16.65 -1.31
CA SER A 277 41.26 -15.37 -0.59
C SER A 277 40.22 -15.14 0.52
N GLN A 278 39.12 -15.89 0.49
CA GLN A 278 37.96 -15.76 1.37
C GLN A 278 38.30 -15.98 2.86
N GLN A 279 39.36 -16.74 3.16
CA GLN A 279 39.81 -17.03 4.53
C GLN A 279 40.59 -15.87 5.19
N TYR A 280 41.10 -14.91 4.41
CA TYR A 280 42.03 -13.87 4.88
C TYR A 280 41.41 -12.47 5.03
N ARG A 281 40.18 -12.25 4.55
CA ARG A 281 39.52 -10.94 4.56
C ARG A 281 38.35 -10.90 5.54
N ALA A 282 38.45 -10.08 6.58
CA ALA A 282 37.31 -9.72 7.41
C ALA A 282 36.48 -8.66 6.67
N LEU A 283 35.30 -9.05 6.18
CA LEU A 283 34.36 -8.13 5.56
C LEU A 283 33.63 -7.32 6.64
N THR A 284 33.32 -6.07 6.32
CA THR A 284 32.58 -5.13 7.18
C THR A 284 31.37 -4.59 6.42
N VAL A 285 30.35 -4.08 7.13
CA VAL A 285 29.16 -3.51 6.48
C VAL A 285 29.54 -2.35 5.52
N PRO A 286 30.43 -1.40 5.87
CA PRO A 286 30.87 -0.36 4.94
C PRO A 286 31.57 -0.91 3.68
N GLU A 287 32.39 -1.97 3.81
CA GLU A 287 33.02 -2.61 2.63
C GLU A 287 32.01 -3.31 1.73
N LEU A 288 30.98 -3.95 2.30
CA LEU A 288 29.90 -4.58 1.55
C LEU A 288 29.09 -3.52 0.80
N THR A 289 28.66 -2.46 1.49
CA THR A 289 27.90 -1.35 0.88
C THR A 289 28.71 -0.63 -0.20
N GLN A 290 30.02 -0.43 -0.01
CA GLN A 290 30.86 0.19 -1.05
C GLN A 290 31.02 -0.71 -2.29
N GLN A 291 31.25 -2.01 -2.10
CA GLN A 291 31.36 -2.97 -3.22
C GLN A 291 30.04 -3.14 -3.97
N MET A 292 28.92 -3.08 -3.27
CA MET A 292 27.57 -3.16 -3.84
C MET A 292 27.29 -2.09 -4.90
N TRP A 293 27.97 -0.94 -4.80
CA TRP A 293 27.85 0.20 -5.72
C TRP A 293 29.07 0.39 -6.65
N ASP A 294 30.00 -0.58 -6.72
CA ASP A 294 31.04 -0.57 -7.75
C ASP A 294 30.48 -1.21 -9.04
N ALA A 295 30.69 -0.56 -10.19
CA ALA A 295 30.26 -1.06 -11.50
C ALA A 295 30.81 -2.46 -11.79
N LYS A 296 31.97 -2.81 -11.22
CA LYS A 296 32.62 -4.12 -11.34
C LYS A 296 31.90 -5.27 -10.63
N ASN A 297 30.91 -4.98 -9.78
CA ASN A 297 30.12 -5.96 -9.04
C ASN A 297 28.72 -6.17 -9.64
N MET A 298 28.38 -5.42 -10.70
CA MET A 298 27.12 -5.57 -11.43
C MET A 298 27.18 -6.76 -12.38
N MET A 299 26.12 -7.56 -12.40
CA MET A 299 25.96 -8.70 -13.31
C MET A 299 25.38 -8.29 -14.67
N CYS A 300 25.22 -6.99 -14.93
CA CYS A 300 24.86 -6.40 -16.22
C CYS A 300 26.01 -5.50 -16.69
N ALA A 301 26.40 -5.56 -17.97
CA ALA A 301 27.54 -4.80 -18.49
C ALA A 301 27.15 -3.36 -18.87
N ALA A 302 26.73 -2.59 -17.86
CA ALA A 302 26.48 -1.15 -17.93
C ALA A 302 27.19 -0.46 -16.76
N ASP A 303 27.76 0.74 -16.96
CA ASP A 303 28.29 1.54 -15.84
C ASP A 303 27.14 2.35 -15.21
N PRO A 304 26.76 2.10 -13.94
CA PRO A 304 25.68 2.84 -13.31
C PRO A 304 25.92 4.36 -13.23
N ARG A 305 27.17 4.82 -13.39
CA ARG A 305 27.54 6.24 -13.39
C ARG A 305 27.18 6.96 -14.67
N HIS A 306 26.88 6.24 -15.75
CA HIS A 306 26.41 6.83 -17.01
C HIS A 306 24.89 7.10 -17.02
N GLY A 307 24.19 6.73 -15.94
CA GLY A 307 22.76 7.00 -15.77
C GLY A 307 22.39 7.38 -14.33
N ARG A 308 21.11 7.27 -14.03
CA ARG A 308 20.55 7.48 -12.68
C ARG A 308 19.82 6.23 -12.22
N TYR A 309 19.77 6.01 -10.91
CA TYR A 309 18.91 5.01 -10.28
C TYR A 309 17.52 5.59 -10.09
N LEU A 310 16.52 4.95 -10.70
CA LEU A 310 15.11 5.18 -10.43
C LEU A 310 14.79 4.67 -9.03
N THR A 311 15.07 3.39 -8.78
CA THR A 311 14.84 2.69 -7.51
C THR A 311 15.97 1.69 -7.23
N ALA A 312 16.10 1.29 -5.97
CA ALA A 312 17.08 0.28 -5.57
C ALA A 312 16.66 -0.50 -4.31
N SER A 313 17.04 -1.78 -4.25
CA SER A 313 16.96 -2.60 -3.05
C SER A 313 18.31 -3.25 -2.74
N ALA A 314 18.67 -3.24 -1.46
CA ALA A 314 19.88 -3.83 -0.93
C ALA A 314 19.52 -4.89 0.13
N VAL A 315 19.72 -6.17 -0.22
CA VAL A 315 19.43 -7.31 0.64
C VAL A 315 20.72 -7.77 1.31
N PHE A 316 20.88 -7.40 2.57
CA PHE A 316 22.00 -7.81 3.41
C PHE A 316 21.70 -9.14 4.11
N ARG A 317 22.68 -10.03 4.18
CA ARG A 317 22.56 -11.37 4.77
C ARG A 317 23.68 -11.62 5.78
N GLY A 318 23.33 -12.23 6.92
CA GLY A 318 24.22 -12.52 8.05
C GLY A 318 24.03 -11.55 9.22
N LYS A 319 24.59 -11.91 10.39
CA LYS A 319 24.42 -11.18 11.64
C LYS A 319 25.14 -9.82 11.60
N MET A 320 24.37 -8.74 11.52
CA MET A 320 24.88 -7.36 11.48
C MET A 320 23.94 -6.37 12.19
N SER A 321 24.44 -5.17 12.48
CA SER A 321 23.64 -4.09 13.09
C SER A 321 22.79 -3.41 12.02
N THR A 322 21.45 -3.47 12.14
CA THR A 322 20.52 -2.76 11.24
C THR A 322 20.83 -1.26 11.18
N LYS A 323 21.11 -0.64 12.34
CA LYS A 323 21.54 0.76 12.42
C LYS A 323 22.80 1.06 11.60
N GLU A 324 23.78 0.15 11.58
CA GLU A 324 25.01 0.35 10.79
C GLU A 324 24.74 0.24 9.29
N VAL A 325 23.85 -0.67 8.89
CA VAL A 325 23.38 -0.80 7.50
C VAL A 325 22.71 0.51 7.06
N ASP A 326 21.74 1.01 7.82
CA ASP A 326 20.99 2.22 7.45
C ASP A 326 21.89 3.47 7.42
N GLU A 327 22.82 3.62 8.38
CA GLU A 327 23.83 4.68 8.36
C GLU A 327 24.72 4.61 7.10
N GLN A 328 25.13 3.42 6.64
CA GLN A 328 25.92 3.29 5.41
C GLN A 328 25.09 3.52 4.14
N MET A 329 23.82 3.13 4.10
CA MET A 329 22.95 3.38 2.94
C MET A 329 22.72 4.89 2.74
N ILE A 330 22.38 5.61 3.82
CA ILE A 330 22.23 7.07 3.81
C ILE A 330 23.55 7.76 3.42
N ASN A 331 24.69 7.28 3.94
CA ASN A 331 26.02 7.78 3.60
C ASN A 331 26.34 7.66 2.10
N VAL A 332 25.89 6.58 1.43
CA VAL A 332 26.05 6.46 -0.03
C VAL A 332 25.09 7.38 -0.76
N GLN A 333 23.80 7.41 -0.44
CA GLN A 333 22.84 8.31 -1.07
C GLN A 333 23.30 9.77 -1.02
N ASN A 334 23.78 10.24 0.14
CA ASN A 334 24.27 11.60 0.33
C ASN A 334 25.57 11.91 -0.45
N LYS A 335 26.45 10.93 -0.65
CA LYS A 335 27.70 11.11 -1.44
C LYS A 335 27.45 11.08 -2.94
N ASN A 336 26.46 10.30 -3.36
CA ASN A 336 26.20 9.93 -4.74
C ASN A 336 24.86 10.49 -5.23
N SER A 337 24.32 11.55 -4.62
CA SER A 337 22.95 12.04 -4.85
C SER A 337 22.63 12.29 -6.33
N SER A 338 23.57 12.85 -7.08
CA SER A 338 23.47 13.06 -8.55
C SER A 338 23.23 11.80 -9.40
N TYR A 339 23.49 10.60 -8.86
CA TYR A 339 23.23 9.31 -9.49
C TYR A 339 21.89 8.68 -9.07
N PHE A 340 21.11 9.34 -8.20
CA PHE A 340 19.74 8.95 -7.88
C PHE A 340 18.79 9.99 -8.47
N VAL A 341 17.61 9.58 -8.93
CA VAL A 341 16.59 10.57 -9.36
C VAL A 341 16.04 11.34 -8.17
N GLU A 342 15.94 12.66 -8.31
CA GLU A 342 15.51 13.56 -7.23
C GLU A 342 13.99 13.54 -7.02
N TRP A 343 13.23 13.22 -8.07
CA TRP A 343 11.76 13.19 -8.08
C TRP A 343 11.15 11.92 -7.43
N ILE A 344 11.92 10.84 -7.22
CA ILE A 344 11.51 9.71 -6.35
C ILE A 344 12.16 9.84 -4.96
N PRO A 345 11.48 10.41 -3.95
CA PRO A 345 12.02 10.49 -2.61
C PRO A 345 12.16 9.10 -1.96
N ASN A 346 13.26 8.87 -1.25
CA ASN A 346 13.53 7.63 -0.51
C ASN A 346 13.50 6.35 -1.39
N ASN A 347 14.04 6.45 -2.60
CA ASN A 347 14.02 5.39 -3.62
C ASN A 347 14.92 4.16 -3.36
N VAL A 348 15.75 4.18 -2.32
CA VAL A 348 16.59 3.05 -1.91
C VAL A 348 15.99 2.36 -0.67
N LYS A 349 15.86 1.03 -0.70
CA LYS A 349 15.37 0.20 0.42
C LYS A 349 16.44 -0.79 0.90
N SER A 350 16.70 -0.83 2.21
CA SER A 350 17.51 -1.85 2.87
C SER A 350 16.64 -2.99 3.42
N THR A 351 17.13 -4.22 3.35
CA THR A 351 16.57 -5.38 4.06
C THR A 351 17.71 -6.18 4.69
N VAL A 352 17.52 -6.68 5.91
CA VAL A 352 18.52 -7.52 6.61
C VAL A 352 17.90 -8.88 6.93
N CYS A 353 18.62 -9.96 6.63
CA CYS A 353 18.28 -11.33 6.99
C CYS A 353 19.42 -11.94 7.81
N ASP A 354 19.13 -12.54 8.97
CA ASP A 354 20.15 -13.11 9.86
C ASP A 354 20.88 -14.35 9.29
N ILE A 355 20.30 -15.02 8.29
CA ILE A 355 20.83 -16.26 7.70
C ILE A 355 21.78 -15.92 6.53
N PRO A 356 23.11 -16.10 6.71
CA PRO A 356 24.07 -15.87 5.64
C PRO A 356 24.01 -16.98 4.58
N PRO A 357 24.44 -16.71 3.33
CA PRO A 357 24.58 -17.74 2.31
C PRO A 357 25.71 -18.73 2.65
N SER A 358 25.59 -19.96 2.13
CA SER A 358 26.54 -21.05 2.41
C SER A 358 28.00 -20.66 2.11
N GLY A 359 28.90 -20.92 3.06
CA GLY A 359 30.33 -20.59 2.95
C GLY A 359 30.70 -19.13 3.26
N LEU A 360 29.74 -18.24 3.51
CA LEU A 360 29.97 -16.83 3.87
C LEU A 360 29.44 -16.51 5.28
N LYS A 361 30.02 -15.48 5.92
CA LYS A 361 29.52 -14.94 7.19
C LYS A 361 28.57 -13.77 7.02
N MET A 362 28.83 -12.96 6.00
CA MET A 362 28.00 -11.83 5.58
C MET A 362 28.06 -11.71 4.06
N ALA A 363 26.97 -11.24 3.46
CA ALA A 363 26.87 -10.90 2.04
C ALA A 363 25.87 -9.74 1.86
N SER A 364 25.93 -9.07 0.71
CA SER A 364 24.86 -8.19 0.24
C SER A 364 24.54 -8.49 -1.22
N THR A 365 23.26 -8.44 -1.55
CA THR A 365 22.73 -8.57 -2.92
C THR A 365 22.07 -7.26 -3.30
N PHE A 366 22.36 -6.82 -4.51
CA PHE A 366 21.86 -5.58 -5.07
C PHE A 366 20.82 -5.85 -6.14
N ILE A 367 19.75 -5.05 -6.15
CA ILE A 367 18.74 -4.99 -7.20
C ILE A 367 18.52 -3.52 -7.51
N GLY A 368 18.85 -3.07 -8.72
CA GLY A 368 18.75 -1.67 -9.13
C GLY A 368 17.95 -1.50 -10.40
N ASN A 369 16.98 -0.59 -10.36
CA ASN A 369 16.37 -0.06 -11.56
C ASN A 369 17.16 1.21 -11.96
N SER A 370 17.97 1.12 -13.01
CA SER A 370 18.83 2.21 -13.45
C SER A 370 18.69 2.45 -14.94
N THR A 371 18.63 3.72 -15.33
CA THR A 371 18.60 4.14 -16.74
C THR A 371 19.85 3.73 -17.51
N SER A 372 20.97 3.46 -16.83
CA SER A 372 22.20 2.94 -17.44
C SER A 372 22.02 1.59 -18.15
N ILE A 373 20.98 0.81 -17.81
CA ILE A 373 20.71 -0.48 -18.45
C ILE A 373 20.47 -0.37 -19.97
N GLN A 374 20.14 0.84 -20.46
CA GLN A 374 20.05 1.13 -21.89
C GLN A 374 21.36 0.88 -22.67
N GLU A 375 22.54 0.90 -22.03
CA GLU A 375 23.81 0.53 -22.68
C GLU A 375 23.78 -0.92 -23.20
N MET A 376 23.22 -1.83 -22.38
CA MET A 376 23.07 -3.25 -22.74
C MET A 376 22.08 -3.42 -23.90
N PHE A 377 20.92 -2.75 -23.84
CA PHE A 377 19.93 -2.78 -24.93
C PHE A 377 20.48 -2.17 -26.24
N ARG A 378 21.21 -1.04 -26.18
CA ARG A 378 21.90 -0.45 -27.33
C ARG A 378 22.90 -1.43 -27.95
N ARG A 379 23.71 -2.13 -27.15
CA ARG A 379 24.65 -3.15 -27.63
C ARG A 379 23.95 -4.29 -28.38
N VAL A 380 22.81 -4.78 -27.89
CA VAL A 380 22.01 -5.81 -28.58
C VAL A 380 21.38 -5.25 -29.85
N SER A 381 20.81 -4.04 -29.79
CA SER A 381 20.24 -3.32 -30.95
C SER A 381 21.26 -3.13 -32.07
N GLU A 382 22.45 -2.61 -31.80
CA GLU A 382 23.50 -2.43 -32.81
C GLU A 382 23.89 -3.74 -33.51
N GLN A 383 23.96 -4.86 -32.77
CA GLN A 383 24.26 -6.18 -33.32
C GLN A 383 23.10 -6.72 -34.17
N PHE A 384 21.86 -6.57 -33.70
CA PHE A 384 20.64 -6.89 -34.44
C PHE A 384 20.59 -6.11 -35.76
N THR A 385 20.67 -4.78 -35.71
CA THR A 385 20.60 -3.90 -36.89
C THR A 385 21.71 -4.22 -37.89
N ALA A 386 22.92 -4.55 -37.43
CA ALA A 386 24.04 -4.93 -38.30
C ALA A 386 23.78 -6.22 -39.10
N MET A 387 23.05 -7.17 -38.53
CA MET A 387 22.61 -8.39 -39.23
C MET A 387 21.37 -8.16 -40.08
N PHE A 388 20.35 -7.47 -39.55
CA PHE A 388 19.06 -7.25 -40.21
C PHE A 388 19.20 -6.42 -41.48
N ARG A 389 20.06 -5.39 -41.49
CA ARG A 389 20.44 -4.65 -42.71
C ARG A 389 21.05 -5.52 -43.82
N ARG A 390 21.57 -6.70 -43.49
CA ARG A 390 22.14 -7.68 -44.44
C ARG A 390 21.20 -8.86 -44.71
N LYS A 391 20.04 -8.92 -44.03
CA LYS A 391 19.11 -10.07 -44.01
C LYS A 391 19.80 -11.41 -43.78
N ALA A 392 20.86 -11.42 -42.97
CA ALA A 392 21.63 -12.63 -42.67
C ALA A 392 20.77 -13.61 -41.86
N PHE A 393 20.75 -14.89 -42.24
CA PHE A 393 20.00 -15.97 -41.56
C PHE A 393 18.47 -15.80 -41.42
N LEU A 394 17.89 -14.69 -41.92
CA LEU A 394 16.46 -14.37 -41.81
C LEU A 394 15.53 -15.48 -42.34
N HIS A 395 15.96 -16.19 -43.40
CA HIS A 395 15.25 -17.35 -43.95
C HIS A 395 15.05 -18.54 -42.99
N TRP A 396 15.77 -18.60 -41.87
CA TRP A 396 15.54 -19.60 -40.82
C TRP A 396 14.31 -19.26 -39.97
N TYR A 397 13.93 -17.98 -39.88
CA TYR A 397 12.78 -17.53 -39.10
C TYR A 397 11.54 -17.45 -39.98
N THR A 398 11.66 -16.86 -41.17
CA THR A 398 10.55 -16.78 -42.13
C THR A 398 10.15 -18.15 -42.70
N GLY A 399 11.07 -19.13 -42.69
CA GLY A 399 10.77 -20.52 -43.01
C GLY A 399 9.85 -21.23 -42.01
N GLU A 400 9.74 -20.72 -40.78
CA GLU A 400 8.88 -21.25 -39.71
C GLU A 400 7.56 -20.48 -39.57
N GLY A 401 7.28 -19.52 -40.48
CA GLY A 401 6.01 -18.77 -40.55
C GLY A 401 6.08 -17.31 -40.12
N MET A 402 7.23 -16.82 -39.64
CA MET A 402 7.43 -15.46 -39.13
C MET A 402 7.52 -14.41 -40.26
N ASP A 403 6.94 -13.21 -40.10
CA ASP A 403 7.10 -12.11 -41.08
C ASP A 403 8.34 -11.25 -40.78
N GLU A 404 8.90 -10.59 -41.81
CA GLU A 404 9.95 -9.57 -41.65
C GLU A 404 9.44 -8.32 -40.91
N MET A 405 8.11 -8.12 -40.86
CA MET A 405 7.48 -7.03 -40.11
C MET A 405 7.69 -7.17 -38.60
N GLU A 406 7.55 -8.38 -38.06
CA GLU A 406 7.73 -8.68 -36.62
C GLU A 406 9.15 -8.34 -36.12
N PHE A 407 10.16 -8.55 -36.96
CA PHE A 407 11.54 -8.11 -36.68
C PHE A 407 11.66 -6.59 -36.56
N THR A 408 10.92 -5.86 -37.38
CA THR A 408 10.93 -4.40 -37.41
C THR A 408 10.17 -3.83 -36.21
N GLU A 409 9.06 -4.47 -35.82
CA GLU A 409 8.29 -4.14 -34.62
C GLU A 409 9.12 -4.39 -33.35
N ALA A 410 9.79 -5.55 -33.23
CA ALA A 410 10.67 -5.84 -32.10
C ALA A 410 11.89 -4.89 -32.02
N GLU A 411 12.47 -4.49 -33.17
CA GLU A 411 13.52 -3.46 -33.22
C GLU A 411 12.97 -2.09 -32.77
N SER A 412 11.76 -1.72 -33.18
CA SER A 412 11.10 -0.48 -32.73
C SER A 412 10.85 -0.49 -31.22
N ASN A 413 10.16 -1.50 -30.69
CA ASN A 413 9.80 -1.57 -29.27
C ASN A 413 11.04 -1.56 -28.35
N MET A 414 12.16 -2.14 -28.79
CA MET A 414 13.44 -2.10 -28.07
C MET A 414 14.11 -0.71 -28.13
N ASN A 415 14.03 0.00 -29.26
CA ASN A 415 14.53 1.37 -29.39
C ASN A 415 13.64 2.38 -28.63
N ASP A 416 12.33 2.15 -28.57
CA ASP A 416 11.39 2.92 -27.76
C ASP A 416 11.70 2.76 -26.27
N LEU A 417 11.95 1.53 -25.80
CA LEU A 417 12.38 1.26 -24.41
C LEU A 417 13.70 1.97 -24.06
N VAL A 418 14.67 1.98 -24.98
CA VAL A 418 15.92 2.76 -24.83
C VAL A 418 15.64 4.26 -24.75
N SER A 419 14.66 4.75 -25.51
CA SER A 419 14.28 6.17 -25.52
C SER A 419 13.57 6.58 -24.23
N GLU A 420 12.69 5.73 -23.68
CA GLU A 420 12.07 5.93 -22.37
C GLU A 420 13.13 6.00 -21.25
N TYR A 421 14.09 5.06 -21.21
CA TYR A 421 15.19 5.12 -20.24
C TYR A 421 16.05 6.39 -20.38
N GLN A 422 16.26 6.89 -21.60
CA GLN A 422 16.96 8.16 -21.83
C GLN A 422 16.13 9.37 -21.35
N GLN A 423 14.82 9.38 -21.61
CA GLN A 423 13.91 10.45 -21.17
C GLN A 423 13.94 10.61 -19.65
N TYR A 424 13.75 9.53 -18.89
CA TYR A 424 13.79 9.59 -17.41
C TYR A 424 15.20 9.79 -16.83
N GLN A 425 16.25 9.59 -17.62
CA GLN A 425 17.62 9.93 -17.22
C GLN A 425 17.86 11.43 -17.24
N ASP A 426 17.39 12.09 -18.30
CA ASP A 426 17.60 13.52 -18.53
C ASP A 426 16.56 14.39 -17.80
N ALA A 427 15.39 13.85 -17.48
CA ALA A 427 14.34 14.51 -16.71
C ALA A 427 14.86 15.11 -15.39
N THR A 428 14.50 16.37 -15.13
CA THR A 428 14.76 17.07 -13.87
C THR A 428 13.47 17.34 -13.11
N ALA A 429 13.58 17.68 -11.82
CA ALA A 429 12.42 18.03 -11.00
C ALA A 429 11.77 19.39 -11.36
N GLU A 430 12.26 20.08 -12.40
CA GLU A 430 11.68 21.31 -12.94
C GLU A 430 10.87 21.06 -14.24
N ASP A 431 10.95 19.86 -14.83
CA ASP A 431 10.30 19.50 -16.10
C ASP A 431 8.88 18.88 -15.91
N GLU A 432 8.04 19.49 -15.06
CA GLU A 432 6.72 18.96 -14.65
C GLU A 432 5.60 19.13 -15.70
N GLU A 433 5.88 18.89 -17.00
CA GLU A 433 4.88 18.94 -18.10
C GLU A 433 4.48 17.56 -18.68
N TYR A 434 5.09 16.46 -18.23
CA TYR A 434 4.89 15.12 -18.83
C TYR A 434 4.28 14.03 -17.92
N GLU A 435 4.02 14.30 -16.63
CA GLU A 435 3.59 13.26 -15.68
C GLU A 435 2.09 12.88 -15.76
N GLU A 436 1.24 13.71 -16.36
CA GLU A 436 -0.23 13.57 -16.25
C GLU A 436 -0.84 12.40 -17.05
N TYR A 437 -0.12 11.82 -18.02
CA TYR A 437 -0.66 10.80 -18.95
C TYR A 437 -0.35 9.33 -18.62
N GLU A 438 0.76 9.02 -17.92
CA GLU A 438 1.15 7.62 -17.63
C GLU A 438 0.67 7.12 -16.26
N ASP A 439 0.42 8.02 -15.29
CA ASP A 439 -0.02 7.64 -13.94
C ASP A 439 -1.41 6.95 -13.95
N LEU A 440 -2.23 7.22 -14.99
CA LEU A 440 -3.47 6.49 -15.27
C LEU A 440 -3.26 4.98 -15.54
N LYS A 441 -2.17 4.59 -16.24
CA LYS A 441 -1.86 3.17 -16.50
C LYS A 441 -1.36 2.49 -15.23
N ILE A 442 -0.53 3.17 -14.44
CA ILE A 442 -0.02 2.69 -13.15
C ILE A 442 -1.19 2.35 -12.21
N ARG A 443 -2.25 3.17 -12.19
CA ARG A 443 -3.47 2.90 -11.42
C ARG A 443 -4.27 1.70 -11.94
N ARG A 444 -4.31 1.48 -13.26
CA ARG A 444 -5.01 0.32 -13.86
C ARG A 444 -4.33 -1.00 -13.49
N PHE A 445 -3.00 -1.03 -13.50
CA PHE A 445 -2.19 -2.15 -13.01
C PHE A 445 -2.40 -2.38 -11.50
N ARG A 446 -2.33 -1.32 -10.67
CA ARG A 446 -2.58 -1.42 -9.23
C ARG A 446 -3.99 -1.91 -8.86
N ARG A 447 -5.02 -1.63 -9.67
CA ARG A 447 -6.38 -2.14 -9.44
C ARG A 447 -6.50 -3.66 -9.60
N SER A 448 -5.97 -4.26 -10.67
CA SER A 448 -5.90 -5.74 -10.80
C SER A 448 -5.11 -6.37 -9.65
N LEU A 449 -4.03 -5.72 -9.21
CA LEU A 449 -3.20 -6.23 -8.12
C LEU A 449 -3.89 -6.20 -6.74
N SER A 450 -4.89 -5.33 -6.53
CA SER A 450 -5.58 -5.14 -5.24
C SER A 450 -6.73 -6.12 -4.96
N THR A 451 -7.41 -6.61 -6.00
CA THR A 451 -8.44 -7.67 -5.89
C THR A 451 -7.89 -8.94 -5.24
N PHE A 452 -6.58 -9.18 -5.41
CA PHE A 452 -5.89 -10.35 -4.92
C PHE A 452 -5.64 -10.39 -3.39
N GLU A 453 -5.57 -9.24 -2.69
CA GLU A 453 -5.42 -9.24 -1.23
C GLU A 453 -6.68 -9.79 -0.52
N ARG A 454 -7.84 -9.75 -1.19
CA ARG A 454 -9.07 -10.40 -0.74
C ARG A 454 -8.95 -11.93 -0.80
N TRP A 455 -8.40 -12.46 -1.92
CA TRP A 455 -8.26 -13.90 -2.18
C TRP A 455 -7.23 -14.62 -1.29
N GLU A 456 -6.15 -13.94 -0.88
CA GLU A 456 -5.11 -14.55 -0.03
C GLU A 456 -5.61 -14.91 1.39
N SER A 457 -6.64 -14.21 1.88
CA SER A 457 -7.27 -14.50 3.18
C SER A 457 -8.18 -15.74 3.12
N THR A 458 -8.81 -16.00 1.98
CA THR A 458 -9.73 -17.13 1.77
C THR A 458 -8.99 -18.47 1.75
N GLN A 459 -7.88 -18.58 1.02
CA GLN A 459 -7.12 -19.84 0.93
C GLN A 459 -6.51 -20.32 2.24
N ILE A 460 -6.13 -19.40 3.14
CA ILE A 460 -5.60 -19.78 4.48
C ILE A 460 -6.69 -20.41 5.36
N ARG A 461 -7.97 -20.09 5.15
CA ARG A 461 -9.11 -20.68 5.87
C ARG A 461 -9.42 -22.11 5.38
N LEU A 462 -9.41 -22.34 4.07
CA LEU A 462 -9.66 -23.66 3.46
C LEU A 462 -8.64 -24.73 3.90
N GLY A 463 -7.36 -24.36 4.06
CA GLY A 463 -6.31 -25.26 4.57
C GLY A 463 -6.58 -25.74 6.01
N LEU A 464 -7.05 -24.84 6.88
CA LEU A 464 -7.42 -25.16 8.27
C LEU A 464 -8.66 -26.07 8.35
N ALA A 465 -9.66 -25.84 7.50
CA ALA A 465 -10.84 -26.71 7.40
C ALA A 465 -10.48 -28.15 7.00
N ARG A 466 -9.59 -28.33 6.00
CA ARG A 466 -9.05 -29.65 5.61
C ARG A 466 -8.33 -30.36 6.76
N TYR A 467 -7.58 -29.66 7.60
CA TYR A 467 -6.87 -30.26 8.75
C TYR A 467 -7.82 -30.76 9.85
N VAL A 468 -8.91 -30.01 10.13
CA VAL A 468 -9.95 -30.40 11.11
C VAL A 468 -10.80 -31.58 10.60
N ILE A 469 -11.08 -31.65 9.29
CA ILE A 469 -11.81 -32.77 8.68
C ILE A 469 -10.94 -34.03 8.67
N THR A 470 -9.67 -33.94 8.28
CA THR A 470 -8.76 -35.10 8.19
C THR A 470 -8.45 -35.70 9.56
N SER A 471 -8.30 -34.87 10.61
CA SER A 471 -8.14 -35.34 11.99
C SER A 471 -9.41 -36.02 12.55
N ARG A 472 -10.61 -35.54 12.22
CA ARG A 472 -11.89 -36.20 12.56
C ARG A 472 -12.11 -37.53 11.82
N ILE A 473 -11.64 -37.66 10.58
CA ILE A 473 -11.72 -38.91 9.81
C ILE A 473 -10.77 -39.97 10.39
N ASN A 474 -9.52 -39.60 10.75
CA ASN A 474 -8.59 -40.53 11.39
C ASN A 474 -9.06 -41.00 12.78
N GLN A 475 -9.73 -40.16 13.57
CA GLN A 475 -10.36 -40.62 14.82
C GLN A 475 -11.49 -41.63 14.58
N ARG A 476 -12.31 -41.47 13.52
CA ARG A 476 -13.36 -42.44 13.17
C ARG A 476 -12.82 -43.79 12.69
N CYS A 477 -11.66 -43.84 12.03
CA CYS A 477 -11.07 -45.10 11.56
C CYS A 477 -10.45 -45.96 12.67
N SER A 478 -9.99 -45.38 13.79
CA SER A 478 -9.49 -46.15 14.94
C SER A 478 -10.60 -46.82 15.79
N GLY A 479 -11.85 -46.36 15.65
CA GLY A 479 -12.98 -46.73 16.51
C GLY A 479 -13.56 -48.15 16.33
N ARG A 480 -13.00 -49.01 15.46
CA ARG A 480 -13.52 -50.37 15.19
C ARG A 480 -12.70 -51.54 15.76
N MET A 481 -11.68 -51.27 16.59
CA MET A 481 -10.78 -52.33 17.11
C MET A 481 -10.58 -52.36 18.63
N ALA A 482 -11.57 -51.93 19.43
CA ALA A 482 -11.45 -51.96 20.90
C ALA A 482 -12.77 -52.27 21.65
N HIS A 483 -13.46 -53.36 21.30
CA HIS A 483 -14.66 -53.81 22.03
C HIS A 483 -14.52 -55.26 22.54
N ARG A 484 -13.62 -55.49 23.51
CA ARG A 484 -13.58 -56.67 24.41
C ARG A 484 -12.45 -56.57 25.45
N LEU A 485 -12.75 -56.10 26.67
CA LEU A 485 -12.45 -56.79 27.94
C LEU A 485 -12.92 -55.99 29.17
N PHE A 486 -13.70 -56.66 30.03
CA PHE A 486 -13.70 -56.67 31.51
C PHE A 486 -13.12 -55.47 32.29
N ILE A 487 -13.85 -54.78 33.18
CA ILE A 487 -14.57 -55.21 34.41
C ILE A 487 -13.64 -55.63 35.57
N TYR A 488 -13.76 -54.88 36.69
CA TYR A 488 -13.46 -55.16 38.12
C TYR A 488 -12.08 -54.85 38.76
N ARG A 489 -12.20 -54.32 40.00
CA ARG A 489 -11.24 -54.26 41.14
C ARG A 489 -9.95 -53.41 40.97
N SER A 490 -9.31 -52.85 42.02
CA SER A 490 -9.64 -52.44 43.41
C SER A 490 -8.31 -52.16 44.16
N ARG A 491 -8.38 -51.33 45.21
CA ARG A 491 -7.45 -51.22 46.38
C ARG A 491 -6.11 -50.46 46.26
N SER A 492 -5.89 -49.68 47.33
CA SER A 492 -4.62 -49.32 48.02
C SER A 492 -3.51 -48.56 47.26
N GLY A 493 -2.85 -47.55 47.84
CA GLY A 493 -3.07 -46.88 49.15
C GLY A 493 -1.78 -46.34 49.80
N ALA A 494 -1.94 -45.31 50.65
CA ALA A 494 -0.96 -44.75 51.62
C ALA A 494 0.22 -43.92 51.03
N LYS A 495 0.35 -42.62 51.40
CA LYS A 495 1.18 -42.03 52.49
C LYS A 495 2.69 -41.96 52.12
N THR A 496 3.52 -40.94 52.40
CA THR A 496 3.46 -39.64 53.15
C THR A 496 4.70 -38.79 52.71
N ASN A 497 4.96 -37.52 53.06
CA ASN A 497 4.43 -36.61 54.08
C ASN A 497 4.57 -35.10 53.69
N THR A 498 4.13 -34.21 54.59
CA THR A 498 4.42 -32.74 54.69
C THR A 498 5.33 -32.49 55.93
N PRO A 499 5.62 -31.27 56.47
CA PRO A 499 5.11 -29.90 56.18
C PRO A 499 6.15 -28.73 56.23
N ALA A 500 5.64 -27.50 56.11
CA ALA A 500 6.34 -26.21 56.24
C ALA A 500 6.65 -25.79 57.69
N THR A 501 7.50 -24.77 57.91
CA THR A 501 7.13 -23.49 58.60
C THR A 501 8.28 -22.47 58.80
N TYR A 502 7.93 -21.17 58.65
CA TYR A 502 8.34 -19.95 59.37
C TYR A 502 9.80 -19.49 59.68
N CYS A 503 9.99 -18.17 59.42
CA CYS A 503 10.48 -17.11 60.33
C CYS A 503 11.89 -16.44 60.20
N THR A 504 11.82 -15.09 60.15
CA THR A 504 12.70 -14.05 60.77
C THR A 504 14.15 -13.81 60.28
N GLY A 505 14.46 -12.53 59.98
CA GLY A 505 15.83 -11.99 59.90
C GLY A 505 16.41 -11.61 61.28
N PRO A 506 17.61 -10.97 61.34
CA PRO A 506 17.64 -9.49 61.33
C PRO A 506 18.89 -8.86 60.64
N SER A 507 19.19 -7.60 60.97
CA SER A 507 19.94 -6.59 60.22
C SER A 507 21.37 -6.27 60.71
N THR A 508 22.15 -5.55 59.87
CA THR A 508 23.16 -4.46 60.11
C THR A 508 24.39 -4.59 59.17
N ARG A 509 25.29 -3.61 58.98
CA ARG A 509 25.30 -2.18 58.56
C ARG A 509 26.79 -1.72 58.64
N HIS A 510 27.23 -0.82 57.74
CA HIS A 510 28.49 0.00 57.81
C HIS A 510 29.87 -0.69 57.62
N ALA A 511 30.94 -0.05 57.11
CA ALA A 511 31.11 1.19 56.31
C ALA A 511 32.57 1.37 55.75
N THR A 512 32.70 2.16 54.66
CA THR A 512 33.80 3.09 54.23
C THR A 512 35.31 2.82 54.41
N LEU A 513 36.10 3.11 53.36
CA LEU A 513 37.30 4.01 53.23
C LEU A 513 37.81 3.84 51.76
N VAL A 514 38.03 4.82 50.85
CA VAL A 514 38.76 6.12 50.80
C VAL A 514 40.27 6.00 50.51
N GLU A 515 40.67 6.48 49.32
CA GLU A 515 41.95 7.12 48.89
C GLU A 515 41.84 7.27 47.33
N SER A 516 41.74 8.41 46.65
CA SER A 516 42.42 9.74 46.63
C SER A 516 43.60 9.85 45.65
N GLU A 517 43.68 10.98 44.95
CA GLU A 517 44.48 11.28 43.73
C GLU A 517 46.02 11.30 43.92
N PRO A 518 46.78 11.59 42.84
CA PRO A 518 47.31 12.96 42.80
C PRO A 518 47.09 13.73 41.48
N THR A 519 46.93 15.04 41.64
CA THR A 519 46.76 16.07 40.60
C THR A 519 48.10 16.62 40.09
N THR A 520 48.12 17.09 38.83
CA THR A 520 48.99 18.21 38.43
C THR A 520 48.23 19.14 37.48
N THR A 521 48.25 20.44 37.79
CA THR A 521 47.33 21.44 37.22
C THR A 521 48.10 22.58 36.56
N ALA A 522 47.48 23.20 35.55
CA ALA A 522 47.77 24.55 35.02
C ALA A 522 48.97 24.67 34.03
N LEU A 523 49.00 25.61 33.08
CA LEU A 523 48.32 26.92 33.05
C LEU A 523 47.98 27.41 31.60
N ARG A 524 46.71 27.81 31.40
CA ARG A 524 46.15 28.88 30.52
C ARG A 524 46.70 29.14 29.09
N SER A 525 45.75 29.24 28.15
CA SER A 525 45.45 30.52 27.48
C SER A 525 44.02 30.58 26.94
N ASN A 526 43.27 31.64 27.29
CA ASN A 526 41.92 31.90 26.76
C ASN A 526 41.97 32.43 25.31
N ILE A 527 41.17 31.87 24.42
CA ILE A 527 40.63 32.59 23.26
C ILE A 527 39.13 32.29 23.15
N ARG A 528 38.30 33.29 23.45
CA ARG A 528 36.93 33.39 22.93
C ARG A 528 37.00 34.19 21.63
N CYS A 529 36.42 33.70 20.53
CA CYS A 529 35.41 34.41 19.73
C CYS A 529 34.77 33.47 18.67
N ILE A 530 33.46 33.20 18.72
CA ILE A 530 32.32 33.80 17.97
C ILE A 530 32.11 33.20 16.55
N TYR A 531 30.84 32.84 16.26
CA TYR A 531 30.18 32.43 14.99
C TYR A 531 30.25 30.94 14.56
N PRO A 532 29.18 30.40 13.97
CA PRO A 532 27.77 30.55 14.40
C PRO A 532 27.05 29.19 14.54
N SER A 533 25.89 29.19 15.21
CA SER A 533 24.91 28.11 15.10
C SER A 533 24.37 28.06 13.66
N SER A 534 24.81 27.08 12.88
CA SER A 534 24.23 26.81 11.56
C SER A 534 22.82 26.25 11.73
N THR A 535 21.84 27.10 11.47
CA THR A 535 20.43 26.72 11.35
C THR A 535 20.30 25.52 10.44
N PHE A 536 19.68 24.43 10.90
CA PHE A 536 19.12 23.43 10.00
C PHE A 536 18.06 24.15 9.16
N ARG A 537 18.38 24.43 7.90
CA ARG A 537 17.33 24.70 6.92
C ARG A 537 16.70 23.35 6.61
N HIS A 538 15.53 23.08 7.17
CA HIS A 538 14.62 22.13 6.55
C HIS A 538 14.41 22.58 5.10
N PHE A 539 14.65 21.69 4.15
CA PHE A 539 14.00 21.82 2.86
C PHE A 539 12.50 21.58 3.10
N PRO A 540 11.61 22.43 2.58
CA PRO A 540 10.18 22.26 2.83
C PRO A 540 9.69 20.95 2.20
N GLU A 541 8.85 20.20 2.92
CA GLU A 541 7.95 19.24 2.25
C GLU A 541 7.14 20.06 1.22
N LYS A 542 6.99 19.58 -0.04
CA LYS A 542 6.10 20.23 -1.03
C LYS A 542 4.74 20.46 -0.36
N MET A 543 4.36 21.73 -0.22
CA MET A 543 3.22 22.14 0.62
C MET A 543 1.93 21.73 -0.07
N ARG A 544 0.96 21.19 0.69
CA ARG A 544 -0.23 20.53 0.14
C ARG A 544 -1.51 21.20 0.63
N GLU A 545 -2.24 21.88 -0.23
CA GLU A 545 -3.36 22.73 0.18
C GLU A 545 -4.73 22.07 0.02
N ILE A 546 -5.70 22.57 0.77
CA ILE A 546 -7.11 22.16 0.74
C ILE A 546 -7.95 23.42 0.49
N VAL A 547 -8.81 23.36 -0.53
CA VAL A 547 -9.81 24.41 -0.77
C VAL A 547 -11.07 24.07 0.02
N HIS A 548 -11.47 24.95 0.92
CA HIS A 548 -12.65 24.77 1.74
C HIS A 548 -13.86 25.49 1.14
N VAL A 549 -15.01 24.82 1.06
CA VAL A 549 -16.26 25.39 0.56
C VAL A 549 -17.34 25.24 1.63
N GLN A 550 -18.11 26.30 1.88
CA GLN A 550 -19.24 26.28 2.81
C GLN A 550 -20.52 26.75 2.11
N GLY A 551 -21.54 25.88 2.07
CA GLY A 551 -22.76 26.04 1.27
C GLY A 551 -24.03 26.19 2.10
N GLY A 552 -24.80 27.24 1.81
CA GLY A 552 -26.08 27.53 2.44
C GLY A 552 -25.97 27.97 3.91
N GLN A 553 -27.11 28.31 4.52
CA GLN A 553 -27.15 28.88 5.88
C GLN A 553 -26.45 28.01 6.93
N CYS A 554 -26.70 26.69 6.94
CA CYS A 554 -26.08 25.78 7.91
C CYS A 554 -24.57 25.61 7.64
N GLY A 555 -24.18 25.34 6.39
CA GLY A 555 -22.79 25.19 5.98
C GLY A 555 -21.94 26.42 6.35
N ASN A 556 -22.47 27.62 6.10
CA ASN A 556 -21.81 28.87 6.46
C ASN A 556 -21.68 29.09 7.98
N GLN A 557 -22.65 28.66 8.79
CA GLN A 557 -22.56 28.75 10.25
C GLN A 557 -21.53 27.78 10.84
N ILE A 558 -21.52 26.51 10.39
CA ILE A 558 -20.54 25.52 10.87
C ILE A 558 -19.14 25.85 10.37
N GLY A 559 -19.01 26.31 9.12
CA GLY A 559 -17.74 26.77 8.54
C GLY A 559 -17.17 27.96 9.28
N ALA A 560 -17.98 29.00 9.56
CA ALA A 560 -17.55 30.13 10.37
C ALA A 560 -17.05 29.71 11.77
N LYS A 561 -17.73 28.76 12.43
CA LYS A 561 -17.26 28.21 13.72
C LYS A 561 -16.03 27.33 13.61
N PHE A 562 -15.87 26.57 12.53
CA PHE A 562 -14.63 25.85 12.24
C PHE A 562 -13.45 26.82 12.12
N TRP A 563 -13.57 27.89 11.33
CA TRP A 563 -12.53 28.92 11.19
C TRP A 563 -12.20 29.64 12.50
N GLU A 564 -13.20 29.97 13.34
CA GLU A 564 -12.94 30.50 14.70
C GLU A 564 -12.05 29.56 15.53
N VAL A 565 -12.33 28.26 15.50
CA VAL A 565 -11.57 27.24 16.26
C VAL A 565 -10.16 27.07 15.68
N ILE A 566 -10.01 26.88 14.37
CA ILE A 566 -8.69 26.62 13.79
C ILE A 566 -7.79 27.86 13.78
N CYS A 567 -8.33 29.08 13.58
CA CYS A 567 -7.56 30.31 13.78
C CYS A 567 -7.02 30.38 15.22
N THR A 568 -7.84 30.04 16.22
CA THR A 568 -7.41 29.99 17.63
C THR A 568 -6.33 28.91 17.85
N GLU A 569 -6.46 27.73 17.24
CA GLU A 569 -5.45 26.66 17.35
C GLU A 569 -4.12 26.99 16.66
N HIS A 570 -4.13 27.74 15.57
CA HIS A 570 -2.93 28.22 14.86
C HIS A 570 -2.42 29.58 15.36
N GLY A 571 -3.03 30.18 16.39
CA GLY A 571 -2.61 31.46 16.96
C GLY A 571 -2.84 32.68 16.05
N ILE A 572 -3.78 32.59 15.11
CA ILE A 572 -4.11 33.64 14.15
C ILE A 572 -5.22 34.54 14.72
N ASP A 573 -4.99 35.85 14.74
CA ASP A 573 -5.99 36.83 15.18
C ASP A 573 -7.04 37.16 14.11
N SER A 574 -8.08 37.93 14.46
CA SER A 574 -9.12 38.35 13.52
C SER A 574 -8.64 39.28 12.41
N THR A 575 -7.41 39.81 12.52
CA THR A 575 -6.74 40.56 11.45
C THR A 575 -5.94 39.65 10.51
N GLY A 576 -5.85 38.34 10.80
CA GLY A 576 -5.08 37.37 10.03
C GLY A 576 -3.58 37.37 10.35
N ARG A 577 -3.17 37.92 11.50
CA ARG A 577 -1.75 37.90 11.93
C ARG A 577 -1.50 36.79 12.93
N TYR A 578 -0.33 36.17 12.82
CA TYR A 578 0.12 35.15 13.77
C TYR A 578 0.65 35.80 15.06
N ASN A 579 0.03 35.45 16.18
CA ASN A 579 0.44 35.80 17.55
C ASN A 579 0.56 34.53 18.42
N GLY A 580 0.93 33.38 17.81
CA GLY A 580 1.05 32.09 18.49
C GLY A 580 2.41 31.86 19.16
N ASP A 581 2.45 30.88 20.06
CA ASP A 581 3.58 30.59 20.95
C ASP A 581 4.47 29.43 20.49
N SER A 582 4.12 28.72 19.41
CA SER A 582 4.71 27.41 19.06
C SER A 582 4.98 27.26 17.56
N GLU A 583 6.22 26.94 17.18
CA GLU A 583 6.64 26.76 15.76
C GLU A 583 5.80 25.70 15.02
N LEU A 584 5.36 24.65 15.71
CA LEU A 584 4.46 23.61 15.19
C LEU A 584 3.10 24.15 14.69
N GLN A 585 2.70 25.37 15.09
CA GLN A 585 1.46 26.03 14.60
C GLN A 585 1.62 26.59 13.18
N LEU A 586 2.86 26.90 12.77
CA LEU A 586 3.18 27.45 11.45
C LEU A 586 3.58 26.39 10.43
N GLU A 587 4.16 25.27 10.88
CA GLU A 587 4.77 24.23 10.02
C GLU A 587 3.88 23.72 8.88
N ARG A 588 2.56 23.63 9.10
CA ARG A 588 1.56 23.24 8.08
C ARG A 588 0.39 24.23 7.96
N ILE A 589 0.63 25.51 8.24
CA ILE A 589 -0.39 26.56 8.13
C ILE A 589 -0.94 26.71 6.69
N ASN A 590 -0.08 26.49 5.69
CA ASN A 590 -0.43 26.68 4.28
C ASN A 590 -1.45 25.67 3.73
N VAL A 591 -1.77 24.61 4.49
CA VAL A 591 -2.82 23.63 4.14
C VAL A 591 -4.18 24.31 4.01
N TYR A 592 -4.53 25.26 4.90
CA TYR A 592 -5.82 25.96 4.92
C TYR A 592 -5.73 27.47 4.69
N TYR A 593 -4.53 28.05 4.75
CA TYR A 593 -4.33 29.50 4.66
C TYR A 593 -3.42 29.85 3.48
N ASN A 594 -3.79 30.91 2.75
CA ASN A 594 -2.91 31.65 1.87
C ASN A 594 -2.04 32.61 2.70
N GLU A 595 -0.71 32.53 2.59
CA GLU A 595 0.18 33.57 3.12
C GLU A 595 0.26 34.72 2.10
N THR A 596 -0.05 35.94 2.54
CA THR A 596 0.15 37.15 1.71
C THR A 596 1.50 37.80 2.01
N SER A 597 2.05 38.53 1.03
CA SER A 597 3.30 39.30 1.15
C SER A 597 3.34 40.33 2.30
N SER A 598 2.20 40.59 2.93
CA SER A 598 2.06 41.44 4.12
C SER A 598 2.23 40.70 5.46
N GLY A 599 2.52 39.40 5.45
CA GLY A 599 2.58 38.53 6.63
C GLY A 599 1.20 38.27 7.24
N ARG A 600 0.16 38.26 6.40
CA ARG A 600 -1.23 37.96 6.78
C ARG A 600 -1.64 36.61 6.20
N PHE A 601 -2.14 35.74 7.06
CA PHE A 601 -2.73 34.44 6.70
C PHE A 601 -4.23 34.62 6.43
N VAL A 602 -4.68 34.15 5.27
CA VAL A 602 -6.04 34.35 4.74
C VAL A 602 -6.63 32.99 4.39
N PRO A 603 -7.76 32.55 4.96
CA PRO A 603 -8.38 31.27 4.63
C PRO A 603 -8.56 31.01 3.13
N ARG A 604 -8.18 29.80 2.67
CA ARG A 604 -8.59 29.21 1.38
C ARG A 604 -10.05 28.75 1.46
N ALA A 605 -10.95 29.71 1.71
CA ALA A 605 -12.38 29.46 1.94
C ALA A 605 -13.22 30.14 0.86
N ILE A 606 -14.26 29.43 0.41
CA ILE A 606 -15.26 29.88 -0.56
C ILE A 606 -16.62 29.78 0.12
N LEU A 607 -17.36 30.89 0.12
CA LEU A 607 -18.63 31.03 0.82
C LEU A 607 -19.74 31.19 -0.21
N MET A 608 -20.64 30.21 -0.28
CA MET A 608 -21.78 30.25 -1.19
C MET A 608 -23.12 30.17 -0.44
N ASP A 609 -24.07 31.02 -0.82
CA ASP A 609 -25.47 30.91 -0.43
C ASP A 609 -26.36 31.61 -1.46
N LEU A 610 -27.52 31.04 -1.77
CA LEU A 610 -28.52 31.72 -2.60
C LEU A 610 -29.11 32.91 -1.82
N GLU A 611 -29.20 32.82 -0.49
CA GLU A 611 -29.70 33.91 0.36
C GLU A 611 -28.60 34.90 0.78
N PRO A 612 -28.73 36.21 0.47
CA PRO A 612 -27.71 37.21 0.82
C PRO A 612 -27.60 37.47 2.34
N GLY A 613 -28.67 37.24 3.11
CA GLY A 613 -28.70 37.52 4.55
C GLY A 613 -27.71 36.70 5.38
N THR A 614 -27.35 35.49 4.92
CA THR A 614 -26.32 34.66 5.56
C THR A 614 -24.95 35.35 5.53
N MET A 615 -24.62 36.04 4.43
CA MET A 615 -23.30 36.65 4.22
C MET A 615 -23.04 37.83 5.17
N ASP A 616 -24.05 38.65 5.45
CA ASP A 616 -23.98 39.72 6.46
C ASP A 616 -23.75 39.14 7.87
N GLY A 617 -24.38 37.99 8.17
CA GLY A 617 -24.16 37.24 9.40
C GLY A 617 -22.73 36.74 9.56
N VAL A 618 -22.13 36.19 8.51
CA VAL A 618 -20.72 35.75 8.54
C VAL A 618 -19.77 36.94 8.64
N ARG A 619 -20.00 38.01 7.87
CA ARG A 619 -19.15 39.21 7.83
C ARG A 619 -19.15 40.01 9.14
N SER A 620 -20.27 40.00 9.87
CA SER A 620 -20.40 40.57 11.22
C SER A 620 -19.88 39.65 12.34
N GLY A 621 -19.53 38.40 12.03
CA GLY A 621 -18.90 37.46 12.95
C GLY A 621 -17.48 37.88 13.35
N PRO A 622 -16.92 37.31 14.44
CA PRO A 622 -15.66 37.76 15.04
C PRO A 622 -14.44 37.62 14.13
N PHE A 623 -14.46 36.67 13.19
CA PHE A 623 -13.43 36.46 12.16
C PHE A 623 -13.92 36.82 10.75
N GLY A 624 -15.11 37.42 10.58
CA GLY A 624 -15.72 37.70 9.27
C GLY A 624 -14.87 38.57 8.34
N GLN A 625 -13.91 39.32 8.89
CA GLN A 625 -12.99 40.21 8.16
C GLN A 625 -11.71 39.52 7.66
N ILE A 626 -11.51 38.23 7.96
CA ILE A 626 -10.34 37.46 7.50
C ILE A 626 -10.54 36.89 6.09
N PHE A 627 -11.78 36.61 5.69
CA PHE A 627 -12.13 36.03 4.40
C PHE A 627 -11.90 37.02 3.24
N ARG A 628 -11.53 36.50 2.06
CA ARG A 628 -11.41 37.32 0.84
C ARG A 628 -12.80 37.78 0.39
N PRO A 629 -13.05 39.09 0.19
CA PRO A 629 -14.34 39.58 -0.32
C PRO A 629 -14.75 38.96 -1.67
N ASP A 630 -13.77 38.69 -2.53
CA ASP A 630 -13.93 38.01 -3.82
C ASP A 630 -14.52 36.59 -3.71
N ASN A 631 -14.37 35.93 -2.55
CA ASN A 631 -14.76 34.53 -2.36
C ASN A 631 -16.18 34.38 -1.76
N PHE A 632 -16.93 35.48 -1.68
CA PHE A 632 -18.35 35.49 -1.31
C PHE A 632 -19.20 35.48 -2.58
N VAL A 633 -19.74 34.33 -2.94
CA VAL A 633 -20.65 34.17 -4.08
C VAL A 633 -22.07 34.03 -3.54
N PHE A 634 -22.98 34.94 -3.90
CA PHE A 634 -24.34 34.90 -3.37
C PHE A 634 -25.42 35.28 -4.38
N GLY A 635 -26.58 34.65 -4.21
CA GLY A 635 -27.77 34.89 -5.01
C GLY A 635 -28.60 36.09 -4.54
N GLN A 636 -29.76 36.28 -5.19
CA GLN A 636 -30.75 37.31 -4.83
C GLN A 636 -32.05 36.72 -4.25
N SER A 637 -32.20 35.39 -4.30
CA SER A 637 -33.40 34.63 -3.97
C SER A 637 -32.99 33.38 -3.18
N GLY A 638 -33.88 32.85 -2.35
CA GLY A 638 -33.61 31.66 -1.54
C GLY A 638 -34.29 30.42 -2.08
N ALA A 639 -33.59 29.27 -2.06
CA ALA A 639 -34.14 27.99 -2.48
C ALA A 639 -35.33 27.49 -1.62
N GLY A 640 -35.60 28.11 -0.46
CA GLY A 640 -36.83 27.88 0.31
C GLY A 640 -37.05 26.45 0.78
N ASN A 641 -35.98 25.73 1.13
CA ASN A 641 -35.96 24.30 1.45
C ASN A 641 -36.42 23.37 0.30
N ASN A 642 -36.28 23.80 -0.96
CA ASN A 642 -36.49 22.96 -2.13
C ASN A 642 -35.14 22.58 -2.76
N TRP A 643 -34.82 21.27 -2.77
CA TRP A 643 -33.60 20.74 -3.39
C TRP A 643 -33.55 20.99 -4.91
N ALA A 644 -34.68 20.83 -5.62
CA ALA A 644 -34.72 21.00 -7.08
C ALA A 644 -34.40 22.45 -7.49
N LYS A 645 -34.76 23.44 -6.66
CA LYS A 645 -34.33 24.83 -6.88
C LYS A 645 -32.82 25.03 -6.76
N GLY A 646 -32.21 24.36 -5.79
CA GLY A 646 -30.75 24.38 -5.63
C GLY A 646 -30.02 23.64 -6.75
N HIS A 647 -30.64 22.61 -7.34
CA HIS A 647 -29.97 21.72 -8.30
C HIS A 647 -30.23 22.07 -9.78
N TYR A 648 -31.45 22.46 -10.14
CA TYR A 648 -31.88 22.63 -11.54
C TYR A 648 -32.18 24.08 -11.96
N THR A 649 -32.56 24.96 -11.02
CA THR A 649 -32.93 26.35 -11.34
C THR A 649 -31.98 27.37 -10.73
N GLU A 650 -32.34 28.01 -9.61
CA GLU A 650 -31.60 29.14 -9.03
C GLU A 650 -30.13 28.82 -8.68
N GLY A 651 -29.85 27.59 -8.23
CA GLY A 651 -28.48 27.16 -7.94
C GLY A 651 -27.65 26.80 -9.19
N ALA A 652 -28.30 26.32 -10.25
CA ALA A 652 -27.64 26.05 -11.54
C ALA A 652 -27.24 27.35 -12.26
N GLU A 653 -27.99 28.45 -12.08
CA GLU A 653 -27.60 29.77 -12.59
C GLU A 653 -26.38 30.36 -11.86
N LEU A 654 -26.19 30.04 -10.57
CA LEU A 654 -25.11 30.57 -9.74
C LEU A 654 -23.84 29.69 -9.76
N ILE A 655 -23.93 28.42 -10.18
CA ILE A 655 -22.86 27.43 -10.01
C ILE A 655 -21.57 27.82 -10.76
N ASP A 656 -21.69 28.35 -11.97
CA ASP A 656 -20.53 28.75 -12.79
C ASP A 656 -19.71 29.85 -12.09
N SER A 657 -20.38 30.79 -11.42
CA SER A 657 -19.72 31.84 -10.63
C SER A 657 -19.01 31.29 -9.39
N VAL A 658 -19.49 30.18 -8.81
CA VAL A 658 -18.79 29.48 -7.73
C VAL A 658 -17.58 28.74 -8.29
N LEU A 659 -17.75 28.02 -9.40
CA LEU A 659 -16.68 27.27 -10.06
C LEU A 659 -15.53 28.19 -10.51
N ASP A 660 -15.80 29.38 -11.03
CA ASP A 660 -14.79 30.39 -11.35
C ASP A 660 -13.90 30.75 -10.14
N VAL A 661 -14.50 30.88 -8.95
CA VAL A 661 -13.76 31.13 -7.69
C VAL A 661 -13.02 29.87 -7.22
N VAL A 662 -13.61 28.68 -7.39
CA VAL A 662 -12.96 27.39 -7.09
C VAL A 662 -11.70 27.22 -7.94
N ARG A 663 -11.77 27.46 -9.25
CA ARG A 663 -10.61 27.46 -10.17
C ARG A 663 -9.56 28.45 -9.72
N LYS A 664 -9.97 29.70 -9.46
CA LYS A 664 -9.04 30.74 -9.00
C LYS A 664 -8.32 30.36 -7.71
N GLU A 665 -8.95 29.72 -6.73
CA GLU A 665 -8.24 29.25 -5.52
C GLU A 665 -7.41 27.98 -5.79
N ALA A 666 -7.85 27.08 -6.68
CA ALA A 666 -7.12 25.88 -7.08
C ALA A 666 -5.82 26.21 -7.85
N GLU A 667 -5.87 27.15 -8.80
CA GLU A 667 -4.71 27.69 -9.53
C GLU A 667 -3.71 28.43 -8.61
N ASN A 668 -4.17 28.92 -7.45
CA ASN A 668 -3.34 29.53 -6.41
C ASN A 668 -2.82 28.51 -5.37
N CYS A 669 -2.89 27.20 -5.64
CA CYS A 669 -2.30 26.14 -4.81
C CYS A 669 -1.07 25.54 -5.50
N ASP A 670 0.02 25.34 -4.75
CA ASP A 670 1.23 24.68 -5.26
C ASP A 670 0.99 23.16 -5.46
N CYS A 671 0.20 22.52 -4.58
CA CYS A 671 -0.16 21.11 -4.70
C CYS A 671 -1.51 20.81 -4.01
N LEU A 672 -2.61 21.09 -4.70
CA LEU A 672 -3.97 20.84 -4.25
C LEU A 672 -4.20 19.34 -3.86
N GLN A 673 -4.52 19.07 -2.60
CA GLN A 673 -4.95 17.74 -2.12
C GLN A 673 -6.37 17.41 -2.61
N GLY A 674 -7.27 18.38 -2.48
CA GLY A 674 -8.70 18.18 -2.63
C GLY A 674 -9.54 19.29 -2.01
N PHE A 675 -10.84 19.03 -1.93
CA PHE A 675 -11.85 19.99 -1.52
C PHE A 675 -12.56 19.51 -0.24
N GLN A 676 -12.81 20.44 0.68
CA GLN A 676 -13.57 20.18 1.90
C GLN A 676 -14.88 20.96 1.89
N VAL A 677 -16.01 20.29 1.65
CA VAL A 677 -17.34 20.91 1.56
C VAL A 677 -18.10 20.79 2.89
N CYS A 678 -18.67 21.89 3.38
CA CYS A 678 -19.54 21.94 4.55
C CYS A 678 -20.96 22.35 4.15
N HIS A 679 -21.94 21.49 4.41
CA HIS A 679 -23.34 21.71 4.01
C HIS A 679 -24.36 20.95 4.88
N SER A 680 -25.65 21.24 4.71
CA SER A 680 -26.75 20.47 5.30
C SER A 680 -27.63 19.84 4.23
N LEU A 681 -28.05 18.60 4.46
CA LEU A 681 -28.82 17.83 3.49
C LEU A 681 -30.33 18.15 3.54
N GLY A 682 -30.82 18.73 4.64
CA GLY A 682 -32.23 19.12 4.79
C GLY A 682 -32.63 20.43 4.09
N GLY A 683 -31.68 21.30 3.74
CA GLY A 683 -31.95 22.62 3.14
C GLY A 683 -32.38 22.54 1.67
N GLY A 684 -32.35 23.68 0.96
CA GLY A 684 -32.42 23.74 -0.51
C GLY A 684 -31.08 24.10 -1.15
N THR A 685 -30.43 25.17 -0.66
CA THR A 685 -29.12 25.61 -1.15
C THR A 685 -28.01 24.62 -0.80
N GLY A 686 -27.81 24.35 0.49
CA GLY A 686 -26.71 23.51 0.95
C GLY A 686 -26.79 22.08 0.42
N SER A 687 -28.01 21.58 0.18
CA SER A 687 -28.28 20.25 -0.35
C SER A 687 -28.14 20.22 -1.87
N GLY A 688 -29.07 20.84 -2.62
CA GLY A 688 -29.15 20.75 -4.08
C GLY A 688 -28.00 21.43 -4.81
N MET A 689 -27.67 22.67 -4.43
CA MET A 689 -26.53 23.40 -5.03
C MET A 689 -25.21 22.84 -4.51
N GLY A 690 -25.17 22.35 -3.27
CA GLY A 690 -23.99 21.69 -2.69
C GLY A 690 -23.61 20.41 -3.41
N THR A 691 -24.58 19.52 -3.69
CA THR A 691 -24.32 18.29 -4.45
C THR A 691 -24.05 18.56 -5.93
N LEU A 692 -24.69 19.56 -6.54
CA LEU A 692 -24.35 20.02 -7.88
C LEU A 692 -22.88 20.47 -7.97
N LEU A 693 -22.41 21.24 -6.97
CA LEU A 693 -21.02 21.67 -6.91
C LEU A 693 -20.07 20.47 -6.75
N ILE A 694 -20.40 19.51 -5.88
CA ILE A 694 -19.57 18.31 -5.68
C ILE A 694 -19.45 17.51 -6.98
N SER A 695 -20.55 17.32 -7.71
CA SER A 695 -20.55 16.68 -9.04
C SER A 695 -19.70 17.46 -10.06
N LYS A 696 -19.85 18.78 -10.16
CA LYS A 696 -19.07 19.60 -11.11
C LYS A 696 -17.58 19.66 -10.77
N ILE A 697 -17.23 19.72 -9.49
CA ILE A 697 -15.84 19.60 -9.04
C ILE A 697 -15.29 18.20 -9.32
N ARG A 698 -16.10 17.14 -9.21
CA ARG A 698 -15.69 15.77 -9.55
C ARG A 698 -15.49 15.56 -11.06
N GLU A 699 -16.27 16.24 -11.90
CA GLU A 699 -16.07 16.28 -13.36
C GLU A 699 -14.77 17.04 -13.74
N GLU A 700 -14.51 18.20 -13.13
CA GLU A 700 -13.36 19.06 -13.48
C GLU A 700 -12.04 18.61 -12.82
N TYR A 701 -12.11 18.01 -11.62
CA TYR A 701 -10.97 17.55 -10.82
C TYR A 701 -11.13 16.07 -10.37
N PRO A 702 -11.27 15.11 -11.29
CA PRO A 702 -11.56 13.71 -10.97
C PRO A 702 -10.49 13.04 -10.09
N ASP A 703 -9.26 13.55 -10.16
CA ASP A 703 -8.12 13.06 -9.39
C ASP A 703 -8.03 13.59 -7.95
N ARG A 704 -8.83 14.61 -7.56
CA ARG A 704 -8.70 15.28 -6.26
C ARG A 704 -9.73 14.74 -5.27
N THR A 705 -9.35 14.62 -3.99
CA THR A 705 -10.20 13.99 -2.97
C THR A 705 -11.34 14.91 -2.54
N MET A 706 -12.57 14.39 -2.50
CA MET A 706 -13.77 15.08 -2.04
C MET A 706 -14.15 14.68 -0.62
N LEU A 707 -13.83 15.54 0.37
CA LEU A 707 -14.26 15.41 1.76
C LEU A 707 -15.50 16.27 2.02
N THR A 708 -16.57 15.67 2.56
CA THR A 708 -17.79 16.39 2.93
C THR A 708 -18.07 16.29 4.44
N PHE A 709 -18.52 17.39 5.04
CA PHE A 709 -19.14 17.42 6.37
C PHE A 709 -20.64 17.67 6.17
N SER A 710 -21.41 16.59 6.29
CA SER A 710 -22.82 16.53 5.88
C SER A 710 -23.73 16.50 7.10
N VAL A 711 -24.47 17.59 7.32
CA VAL A 711 -25.42 17.70 8.43
C VAL A 711 -26.78 17.12 8.03
N PHE A 712 -27.20 16.06 8.70
CA PHE A 712 -28.47 15.38 8.48
C PHE A 712 -29.62 16.05 9.24
N PRO A 713 -30.83 16.11 8.64
CA PRO A 713 -32.00 16.72 9.27
C PRO A 713 -32.54 15.90 10.45
N SER A 714 -33.27 16.59 11.34
CA SER A 714 -34.02 15.93 12.43
C SER A 714 -35.27 16.74 12.79
N PRO A 715 -36.44 16.09 12.91
CA PRO A 715 -37.68 16.71 13.41
C PRO A 715 -37.60 17.27 14.84
N LYS A 716 -36.52 16.98 15.59
CA LYS A 716 -36.27 17.60 16.92
C LYS A 716 -35.70 19.01 16.84
N VAL A 717 -35.14 19.39 15.69
CA VAL A 717 -34.37 20.63 15.48
C VAL A 717 -35.03 21.55 14.46
N SER A 718 -35.74 20.99 13.47
CA SER A 718 -36.48 21.72 12.44
C SER A 718 -37.90 21.17 12.30
N ASP A 719 -38.87 22.07 12.18
CA ASP A 719 -40.28 21.74 11.90
C ASP A 719 -40.56 21.58 10.38
N THR A 720 -39.53 21.67 9.52
CA THR A 720 -39.69 21.63 8.06
C THR A 720 -39.98 20.22 7.59
N VAL A 721 -41.16 20.00 7.02
CA VAL A 721 -41.61 18.65 6.63
C VAL A 721 -40.88 18.06 5.42
N VAL A 722 -40.34 18.87 4.51
CA VAL A 722 -39.73 18.40 3.25
C VAL A 722 -38.26 17.97 3.35
N GLU A 723 -37.62 18.14 4.51
CA GLU A 723 -36.20 17.80 4.69
C GLU A 723 -35.82 16.34 4.34
N PRO A 724 -36.66 15.30 4.57
CA PRO A 724 -36.35 13.92 4.16
C PRO A 724 -36.22 13.74 2.64
N TYR A 725 -36.97 14.51 1.82
CA TYR A 725 -36.79 14.50 0.36
C TYR A 725 -35.42 15.06 0.00
N ASN A 726 -35.11 16.27 0.48
CA ASN A 726 -33.84 16.93 0.23
C ASN A 726 -32.65 16.07 0.66
N ALA A 727 -32.76 15.39 1.81
CA ALA A 727 -31.73 14.50 2.33
C ALA A 727 -31.54 13.24 1.48
N THR A 728 -32.62 12.58 1.07
CA THR A 728 -32.56 11.36 0.24
C THR A 728 -31.92 11.64 -1.13
N LEU A 729 -32.36 12.72 -1.79
CA LEU A 729 -31.79 13.18 -3.06
C LEU A 729 -30.31 13.57 -2.93
N SER A 730 -29.92 14.17 -1.81
CA SER A 730 -28.53 14.53 -1.57
C SER A 730 -27.65 13.33 -1.23
N VAL A 731 -28.16 12.33 -0.50
CA VAL A 731 -27.44 11.08 -0.22
C VAL A 731 -27.16 10.34 -1.52
N HIS A 732 -28.16 10.20 -2.41
CA HIS A 732 -27.97 9.60 -3.74
C HIS A 732 -26.80 10.24 -4.50
N GLN A 733 -26.71 11.58 -4.54
CA GLN A 733 -25.59 12.29 -5.17
C GLN A 733 -24.25 12.16 -4.43
N LEU A 734 -24.26 12.06 -3.10
CA LEU A 734 -23.04 11.89 -2.30
C LEU A 734 -22.42 10.49 -2.46
N VAL A 735 -23.24 9.44 -2.53
CA VAL A 735 -22.81 8.04 -2.72
C VAL A 735 -21.90 7.86 -3.94
N GLU A 736 -22.11 8.68 -4.99
CA GLU A 736 -21.37 8.58 -6.26
C GLU A 736 -20.21 9.58 -6.36
N ASN A 737 -20.37 10.80 -5.83
CA ASN A 737 -19.44 11.90 -6.09
C ASN A 737 -18.50 12.27 -4.93
N ALA A 738 -18.75 11.80 -3.70
CA ALA A 738 -17.86 12.03 -2.55
C ALA A 738 -16.90 10.85 -2.31
N ASP A 739 -15.68 11.12 -1.85
CA ASP A 739 -14.73 10.08 -1.41
C ASP A 739 -14.78 9.85 0.11
N GLU A 740 -15.16 10.88 0.87
CA GLU A 740 -15.32 10.82 2.32
C GLU A 740 -16.55 11.65 2.76
N CYS A 741 -17.45 11.07 3.57
CA CYS A 741 -18.60 11.78 4.12
C CYS A 741 -18.64 11.66 5.65
N MET A 742 -18.26 12.74 6.33
CA MET A 742 -18.33 12.87 7.79
C MET A 742 -19.79 13.18 8.18
N VAL A 743 -20.48 12.20 8.77
CA VAL A 743 -21.91 12.28 9.09
C VAL A 743 -22.12 12.99 10.43
N LEU A 744 -22.91 14.06 10.39
CA LEU A 744 -23.29 14.88 11.54
C LEU A 744 -24.81 14.90 11.68
N ASP A 745 -25.36 14.22 12.69
CA ASP A 745 -26.80 14.09 12.88
C ASP A 745 -27.32 15.09 13.92
N ASN A 746 -28.20 15.98 13.48
CA ASN A 746 -28.88 16.93 14.38
C ASN A 746 -29.64 16.25 15.52
N GLU A 747 -30.13 15.01 15.34
CA GLU A 747 -30.78 14.24 16.42
C GLU A 747 -29.79 13.88 17.53
N ALA A 748 -28.61 13.36 17.17
CA ALA A 748 -27.57 12.98 18.12
C ALA A 748 -27.00 14.21 18.82
N LEU A 749 -26.69 15.26 18.06
CA LEU A 749 -26.17 16.52 18.60
C LEU A 749 -27.18 17.14 19.60
N TYR A 750 -28.48 17.12 19.29
CA TYR A 750 -29.53 17.57 20.21
C TYR A 750 -29.59 16.71 21.48
N ASP A 751 -29.62 15.38 21.35
CA ASP A 751 -29.68 14.47 22.49
C ASP A 751 -28.42 14.57 23.37
N ILE A 752 -27.23 14.81 22.80
CA ILE A 752 -25.99 15.10 23.54
C ILE A 752 -26.11 16.41 24.32
N CYS A 753 -26.50 17.51 23.67
CA CYS A 753 -26.61 18.81 24.32
C CYS A 753 -27.66 18.78 25.45
N PHE A 754 -28.80 18.13 25.24
CA PHE A 754 -29.90 18.07 26.19
C PHE A 754 -29.66 17.06 27.33
N ARG A 755 -29.26 15.82 27.02
CA ARG A 755 -29.13 14.74 28.01
C ARG A 755 -27.76 14.70 28.69
N THR A 756 -26.68 14.83 27.92
CA THR A 756 -25.29 14.68 28.41
C THR A 756 -24.76 16.01 28.97
N LEU A 757 -24.88 17.11 28.22
CA LEU A 757 -24.40 18.43 28.64
C LEU A 757 -25.39 19.20 29.53
N LYS A 758 -26.66 18.78 29.57
CA LYS A 758 -27.77 19.37 30.36
C LYS A 758 -28.08 20.82 30.00
N LEU A 759 -28.04 21.14 28.72
CA LEU A 759 -28.33 22.47 28.18
C LEU A 759 -29.82 22.58 27.83
N THR A 760 -30.45 23.70 28.21
CA THR A 760 -31.90 23.93 28.00
C THR A 760 -32.25 24.44 26.60
N THR A 761 -31.29 25.01 25.88
CA THR A 761 -31.48 25.62 24.54
C THR A 761 -30.24 25.32 23.68
N PRO A 762 -30.27 24.28 22.83
CA PRO A 762 -29.03 23.68 22.33
C PRO A 762 -28.42 24.36 21.09
N ILE A 763 -29.19 25.09 20.27
CA ILE A 763 -28.83 25.46 18.88
C ILE A 763 -27.41 26.05 18.73
N GLY A 764 -27.05 27.06 19.53
CA GLY A 764 -25.72 27.69 19.46
C GLY A 764 -24.57 26.77 19.92
N ASP A 765 -24.86 25.80 20.78
CA ASP A 765 -23.88 24.84 21.28
C ASP A 765 -23.75 23.60 20.35
N LEU A 766 -24.73 23.31 19.48
CA LEU A 766 -24.60 22.30 18.41
C LEU A 766 -23.44 22.63 17.46
N ASN A 767 -23.39 23.88 16.98
CA ASN A 767 -22.33 24.35 16.08
C ASN A 767 -20.94 24.34 16.75
N HIS A 768 -20.88 24.51 18.08
CA HIS A 768 -19.64 24.36 18.85
C HIS A 768 -19.18 22.90 18.90
N LEU A 769 -20.10 21.95 19.06
CA LEU A 769 -19.80 20.52 19.06
C LEU A 769 -19.34 20.02 17.67
N ILE A 770 -19.99 20.50 16.60
CA ILE A 770 -19.57 20.25 15.22
C ILE A 770 -18.15 20.80 14.97
N SER A 771 -17.89 22.06 15.29
CA SER A 771 -16.57 22.68 15.05
C SER A 771 -15.43 22.04 15.85
N ALA A 772 -15.67 21.60 17.09
CA ALA A 772 -14.71 20.81 17.86
C ALA A 772 -14.43 19.43 17.22
N THR A 773 -15.45 18.81 16.62
CA THR A 773 -15.34 17.55 15.90
C THR A 773 -14.54 17.74 14.61
N MET A 774 -14.85 18.77 13.81
CA MET A 774 -14.10 19.14 12.60
C MET A 774 -12.63 19.48 12.89
N SER A 775 -12.33 20.22 13.95
CA SER A 775 -10.92 20.51 14.31
C SER A 775 -10.17 19.27 14.76
N GLY A 776 -10.87 18.29 15.35
CA GLY A 776 -10.37 16.95 15.66
C GLY A 776 -10.00 16.15 14.42
N VAL A 777 -10.94 15.99 13.47
CA VAL A 777 -10.74 15.25 12.20
C VAL A 777 -9.59 15.84 11.39
N THR A 778 -9.60 17.16 11.19
CA THR A 778 -8.58 17.89 10.39
C THR A 778 -7.22 18.01 11.07
N CYS A 779 -7.07 17.55 12.32
CA CYS A 779 -5.84 17.70 13.11
C CYS A 779 -4.63 17.04 12.43
N CYS A 780 -4.79 15.86 11.83
CA CYS A 780 -3.71 15.13 11.14
C CYS A 780 -3.23 15.81 9.84
N LEU A 781 -4.06 16.69 9.27
CA LEU A 781 -3.75 17.49 8.08
C LEU A 781 -3.00 18.77 8.46
N ARG A 782 -3.49 19.45 9.52
CA ARG A 782 -3.04 20.79 9.96
C ARG A 782 -1.74 20.81 10.77
N PHE A 783 -1.33 19.68 11.34
CA PHE A 783 -0.14 19.57 12.18
C PHE A 783 0.75 18.40 11.74
N PRO A 784 2.06 18.44 12.00
CA PRO A 784 2.93 17.30 11.74
C PRO A 784 2.49 16.09 12.58
N GLY A 785 2.34 14.94 11.91
CA GLY A 785 1.87 13.69 12.51
C GLY A 785 2.33 12.49 11.70
N GLN A 786 2.59 11.37 12.38
CA GLN A 786 3.18 10.17 11.78
C GLN A 786 2.24 9.40 10.84
N LEU A 787 0.92 9.60 10.95
CA LEU A 787 -0.10 8.78 10.29
C LEU A 787 -1.29 9.66 9.86
N ASN A 788 -1.92 9.33 8.72
CA ASN A 788 -3.02 10.08 8.09
C ASN A 788 -2.70 11.55 7.78
N SER A 789 -1.51 11.81 7.23
CA SER A 789 -0.98 13.15 6.91
C SER A 789 -1.62 13.87 5.71
N ASP A 790 -2.66 13.30 5.09
CA ASP A 790 -3.20 13.68 3.79
C ASP A 790 -4.62 13.10 3.66
N LEU A 791 -5.54 13.82 3.01
CA LEU A 791 -6.90 13.34 2.74
C LEU A 791 -6.91 11.98 2.04
N ARG A 792 -6.08 11.76 1.01
CA ARG A 792 -6.04 10.47 0.30
C ARG A 792 -5.62 9.31 1.21
N LYS A 793 -4.73 9.55 2.16
CA LYS A 793 -4.31 8.52 3.14
C LYS A 793 -5.41 8.21 4.16
N LEU A 794 -6.26 9.19 4.48
CA LEU A 794 -7.40 8.99 5.35
C LEU A 794 -8.45 8.11 4.67
N ALA A 795 -8.83 8.44 3.43
CA ALA A 795 -9.73 7.65 2.58
C ALA A 795 -9.26 6.18 2.45
N VAL A 796 -8.02 5.94 2.03
CA VAL A 796 -7.46 4.58 1.83
C VAL A 796 -7.47 3.74 3.12
N ASN A 797 -7.37 4.37 4.29
CA ASN A 797 -7.40 3.67 5.58
C ASN A 797 -8.81 3.46 6.15
N LEU A 798 -9.82 4.19 5.66
CA LEU A 798 -11.18 4.18 6.23
C LEU A 798 -12.27 3.66 5.28
N VAL A 799 -12.06 3.71 3.97
CA VAL A 799 -13.02 3.28 2.94
C VAL A 799 -12.58 1.93 2.35
N PRO A 800 -13.08 0.78 2.84
CA PRO A 800 -12.81 -0.51 2.22
C PRO A 800 -13.56 -0.68 0.90
N PHE A 801 -14.75 -0.07 0.77
CA PHE A 801 -15.62 -0.16 -0.40
C PHE A 801 -16.09 1.23 -0.82
N PRO A 802 -16.03 1.62 -2.12
CA PRO A 802 -16.26 2.99 -2.56
C PRO A 802 -17.59 3.63 -2.12
N ARG A 803 -18.68 2.85 -2.06
CA ARG A 803 -20.01 3.32 -1.65
C ARG A 803 -20.15 3.47 -0.12
N LEU A 804 -19.35 2.75 0.66
CA LEU A 804 -19.39 2.77 2.13
C LEU A 804 -18.39 3.79 2.70
N HIS A 805 -18.47 5.04 2.27
CA HIS A 805 -17.58 6.14 2.70
C HIS A 805 -18.22 7.08 3.74
N PHE A 806 -19.33 6.67 4.37
CA PHE A 806 -20.03 7.45 5.38
C PHE A 806 -19.51 7.11 6.78
N PHE A 807 -18.93 8.10 7.46
CA PHE A 807 -18.28 7.90 8.75
C PHE A 807 -19.09 8.45 9.91
N MET A 808 -19.27 7.62 10.94
CA MET A 808 -19.72 8.09 12.25
C MET A 808 -18.54 8.76 12.96
N VAL A 809 -18.69 10.03 13.29
CA VAL A 809 -17.66 10.78 14.02
C VAL A 809 -18.03 10.91 15.49
N GLY A 810 -17.05 10.82 16.40
CA GLY A 810 -17.23 10.98 17.83
C GLY A 810 -16.17 11.90 18.44
N PHE A 811 -16.50 12.56 19.55
CA PHE A 811 -15.57 13.43 20.26
C PHE A 811 -15.56 13.11 21.75
N ALA A 812 -14.39 13.14 22.38
CA ALA A 812 -14.23 13.07 23.81
C ALA A 812 -13.18 14.09 24.30
N PRO A 813 -13.38 14.73 25.47
CA PRO A 813 -14.46 14.50 26.43
C PRO A 813 -15.73 15.34 26.17
N LEU A 814 -16.90 14.75 26.42
CA LEU A 814 -18.18 15.47 26.47
C LEU A 814 -18.60 15.70 27.92
N THR A 815 -18.09 16.79 28.50
CA THR A 815 -18.36 17.18 29.88
C THR A 815 -18.94 18.59 29.94
N SER A 816 -19.97 18.80 30.74
CA SER A 816 -20.58 20.13 30.92
C SER A 816 -19.54 21.15 31.44
N ARG A 817 -19.70 22.42 31.03
CA ARG A 817 -18.75 23.51 31.35
C ARG A 817 -18.49 23.68 32.85
N GLY A 818 -19.47 23.37 33.71
CA GLY A 818 -19.33 23.40 35.17
C GLY A 818 -18.60 22.19 35.79
N SER A 819 -18.48 21.07 35.07
CA SER A 819 -17.83 19.84 35.56
C SER A 819 -16.40 19.64 35.04
N GLN A 820 -15.99 20.34 33.97
CA GLN A 820 -14.64 20.26 33.38
C GLN A 820 -13.50 20.49 34.39
N GLN A 821 -13.68 21.40 35.35
CA GLN A 821 -12.63 21.73 36.32
C GLN A 821 -12.38 20.64 37.38
N TYR A 822 -13.32 19.70 37.56
CA TYR A 822 -13.28 18.70 38.64
C TYR A 822 -12.88 17.30 38.17
N LYS A 823 -12.73 17.07 36.86
CA LYS A 823 -12.44 15.74 36.30
C LYS A 823 -11.03 15.68 35.73
N ALA A 824 -10.20 14.76 36.25
CA ALA A 824 -8.89 14.49 35.69
C ALA A 824 -9.03 13.54 34.50
N LEU A 825 -8.84 14.05 33.28
CA LEU A 825 -8.84 13.25 32.06
C LEU A 825 -7.61 12.36 32.00
N THR A 826 -7.77 11.10 31.61
CA THR A 826 -6.70 10.11 31.42
C THR A 826 -6.86 9.43 30.06
N VAL A 827 -5.79 8.84 29.50
CA VAL A 827 -5.85 8.13 28.21
C VAL A 827 -6.87 6.98 28.24
N PRO A 828 -6.95 6.13 29.28
CA PRO A 828 -7.98 5.09 29.36
C PRO A 828 -9.41 5.65 29.41
N GLU A 829 -9.65 6.79 30.09
CA GLU A 829 -10.98 7.42 30.13
C GLU A 829 -11.40 8.02 28.79
N LEU A 830 -10.45 8.57 28.02
CA LEU A 830 -10.69 9.06 26.66
C LEU A 830 -11.00 7.90 25.72
N THR A 831 -10.16 6.86 25.74
CA THR A 831 -10.34 5.64 24.94
C THR A 831 -11.66 4.94 25.30
N GLN A 832 -12.10 4.93 26.57
CA GLN A 832 -13.41 4.36 26.90
C GLN A 832 -14.59 5.23 26.42
N GLN A 833 -14.47 6.56 26.48
CA GLN A 833 -15.53 7.47 26.03
C GLN A 833 -15.72 7.48 24.51
N MET A 834 -14.65 7.27 23.74
CA MET A 834 -14.71 7.20 22.27
C MET A 834 -15.60 6.06 21.73
N TRP A 835 -15.85 5.01 22.51
CA TRP A 835 -16.73 3.88 22.16
C TRP A 835 -18.05 3.87 22.95
N ASP A 836 -18.41 4.94 23.68
CA ASP A 836 -19.78 5.08 24.23
C ASP A 836 -20.68 5.72 23.17
N ALA A 837 -21.85 5.13 22.91
CA ALA A 837 -22.83 5.64 21.93
C ALA A 837 -23.24 7.10 22.21
N LYS A 838 -23.17 7.53 23.50
CA LYS A 838 -23.45 8.92 23.94
C LYS A 838 -22.45 9.96 23.44
N ASN A 839 -21.33 9.54 22.86
CA ASN A 839 -20.28 10.42 22.34
C ASN A 839 -20.21 10.45 20.81
N MET A 840 -21.09 9.70 20.13
CA MET A 840 -21.21 9.69 18.67
C MET A 840 -22.08 10.85 18.18
N MET A 841 -21.65 11.53 17.12
CA MET A 841 -22.39 12.62 16.47
C MET A 841 -23.41 12.10 15.45
N CYS A 842 -23.62 10.79 15.35
CA CYS A 842 -24.65 10.12 14.56
C CYS A 842 -25.60 9.38 15.49
N ALA A 843 -26.92 9.40 15.26
CA ALA A 843 -27.90 8.76 16.15
C ALA A 843 -28.06 7.27 15.85
N ALA A 844 -26.94 6.54 15.89
CA ALA A 844 -26.87 5.09 15.76
C ALA A 844 -26.10 4.52 16.96
N ASP A 845 -26.55 3.40 17.54
CA ASP A 845 -25.76 2.71 18.57
C ASP A 845 -24.71 1.81 17.89
N PRO A 846 -23.40 2.04 18.08
CA PRO A 846 -22.38 1.19 17.48
C PRO A 846 -22.47 -0.28 17.89
N ARG A 847 -23.21 -0.60 18.98
CA ARG A 847 -23.45 -1.98 19.44
C ARG A 847 -24.46 -2.74 18.60
N HIS A 848 -25.24 -2.06 17.77
CA HIS A 848 -26.19 -2.68 16.84
C HIS A 848 -25.56 -3.05 15.49
N GLY A 849 -24.28 -2.75 15.29
CA GLY A 849 -23.52 -3.12 14.10
C GLY A 849 -22.08 -3.51 14.39
N ARG A 850 -21.25 -3.49 13.35
CA ARG A 850 -19.81 -3.77 13.42
C ARG A 850 -19.02 -2.65 12.75
N TYR A 851 -17.87 -2.33 13.33
CA TYR A 851 -16.89 -1.44 12.71
C TYR A 851 -16.14 -2.16 11.60
N LEU A 852 -16.26 -1.63 10.38
CA LEU A 852 -15.41 -2.00 9.25
C LEU A 852 -13.99 -1.49 9.52
N THR A 853 -13.85 -0.18 9.72
CA THR A 853 -12.58 0.52 9.98
C THR A 853 -12.77 1.61 11.04
N ALA A 854 -11.67 2.02 11.69
CA ALA A 854 -11.70 3.16 12.59
C ALA A 854 -10.36 3.91 12.67
N SER A 855 -10.44 5.22 12.95
CA SER A 855 -9.30 6.10 13.20
C SER A 855 -9.52 6.85 14.51
N ALA A 856 -8.51 6.79 15.39
CA ALA A 856 -8.53 7.39 16.72
C ALA A 856 -7.43 8.46 16.81
N VAL A 857 -7.84 9.73 16.74
CA VAL A 857 -6.95 10.89 16.77
C VAL A 857 -6.91 11.45 18.19
N PHE A 858 -5.82 11.18 18.90
CA PHE A 858 -5.56 11.71 20.24
C PHE A 858 -4.80 13.04 20.15
N ARG A 859 -5.20 14.01 20.98
CA ARG A 859 -4.64 15.37 21.00
C ARG A 859 -4.20 15.78 22.40
N GLY A 860 -3.02 16.36 22.51
CA GLY A 860 -2.38 16.80 23.76
C GLY A 860 -1.24 15.89 24.21
N LYS A 861 -0.45 16.38 25.17
CA LYS A 861 0.78 15.70 25.64
C LYS A 861 0.47 14.39 26.38
N MET A 862 0.68 13.26 25.73
CA MET A 862 0.48 11.92 26.28
C MET A 862 1.52 10.91 25.75
N SER A 863 1.61 9.75 26.39
CA SER A 863 2.53 8.70 25.93
C SER A 863 1.91 7.91 24.77
N THR A 864 2.56 7.91 23.60
CA THR A 864 2.16 7.08 22.45
C THR A 864 2.00 5.60 22.83
N LYS A 865 2.95 5.08 23.61
CA LYS A 865 2.89 3.72 24.15
C LYS A 865 1.62 3.45 24.99
N GLU A 866 1.20 4.40 25.82
CA GLU A 866 -0.02 4.24 26.63
C GLU A 866 -1.27 4.23 25.75
N VAL A 867 -1.30 5.08 24.71
CA VAL A 867 -2.37 5.10 23.69
C VAL A 867 -2.47 3.75 23.00
N ASP A 868 -1.37 3.22 22.47
CA ASP A 868 -1.37 1.94 21.74
C ASP A 868 -1.76 0.76 22.66
N GLU A 869 -1.28 0.74 23.91
CA GLU A 869 -1.69 -0.26 24.90
C GLU A 869 -3.21 -0.19 25.21
N GLN A 870 -3.81 1.00 25.31
CA GLN A 870 -5.26 1.13 25.51
C GLN A 870 -6.08 0.80 24.27
N MET A 871 -5.59 1.12 23.08
CA MET A 871 -6.26 0.80 21.81
C MET A 871 -6.34 -0.71 21.59
N ILE A 872 -5.23 -1.44 21.80
CA ILE A 872 -5.20 -2.91 21.76
C ILE A 872 -6.11 -3.52 22.84
N ASN A 873 -6.15 -2.93 24.04
CA ASN A 873 -7.02 -3.35 25.14
C ASN A 873 -8.51 -3.20 24.81
N VAL A 874 -8.91 -2.13 24.12
CA VAL A 874 -10.30 -1.92 23.67
C VAL A 874 -10.65 -2.88 22.53
N GLN A 875 -9.79 -3.05 21.51
CA GLN A 875 -10.00 -4.01 20.43
C GLN A 875 -10.22 -5.44 20.97
N ASN A 876 -9.34 -5.91 21.87
CA ASN A 876 -9.41 -7.25 22.44
C ASN A 876 -10.64 -7.47 23.35
N LYS A 877 -11.15 -6.43 24.02
CA LYS A 877 -12.38 -6.52 24.83
C LYS A 877 -13.65 -6.50 24.00
N ASN A 878 -13.62 -5.79 22.88
CA ASN A 878 -14.77 -5.47 22.04
C ASN A 878 -14.68 -6.17 20.67
N SER A 879 -13.93 -7.27 20.55
CA SER A 879 -13.60 -7.87 19.25
C SER A 879 -14.83 -8.21 18.41
N SER A 880 -15.94 -8.62 19.03
CA SER A 880 -17.22 -8.90 18.37
C SER A 880 -17.88 -7.69 17.70
N TYR A 881 -17.48 -6.47 18.06
CA TYR A 881 -17.93 -5.21 17.45
C TYR A 881 -16.99 -4.73 16.33
N PHE A 882 -15.87 -5.41 16.10
CA PHE A 882 -15.01 -5.17 14.95
C PHE A 882 -15.20 -6.30 13.95
N VAL A 883 -15.12 -5.97 12.68
CA VAL A 883 -15.14 -6.96 11.61
C VAL A 883 -13.86 -7.80 11.63
N GLU A 884 -14.01 -9.14 11.65
CA GLU A 884 -12.89 -10.08 11.73
C GLU A 884 -12.12 -10.23 10.40
N TRP A 885 -12.73 -9.89 9.26
CA TRP A 885 -12.11 -10.01 7.94
C TRP A 885 -11.22 -8.82 7.53
N ILE A 886 -11.24 -7.69 8.27
CA ILE A 886 -10.26 -6.60 8.11
C ILE A 886 -9.23 -6.65 9.26
N PRO A 887 -8.04 -7.22 9.07
CA PRO A 887 -7.02 -7.25 10.12
C PRO A 887 -6.44 -5.85 10.38
N ASN A 888 -6.23 -5.50 11.66
CA ASN A 888 -5.69 -4.21 12.09
C ASN A 888 -6.47 -2.99 11.56
N ASN A 889 -7.80 -3.10 11.52
CA ASN A 889 -8.73 -2.10 10.98
C ASN A 889 -8.84 -0.78 11.76
N VAL A 890 -8.25 -0.71 12.96
CA VAL A 890 -8.21 0.50 13.77
C VAL A 890 -6.81 1.14 13.73
N LYS A 891 -6.73 2.44 13.41
CA LYS A 891 -5.48 3.22 13.46
C LYS A 891 -5.51 4.23 14.61
N SER A 892 -4.37 4.43 15.27
CA SER A 892 -4.14 5.48 16.27
C SER A 892 -3.21 6.56 15.71
N THR A 893 -3.53 7.83 15.95
CA THR A 893 -2.64 8.98 15.70
C THR A 893 -2.57 9.83 16.95
N VAL A 894 -1.39 10.34 17.31
CA VAL A 894 -1.19 11.26 18.43
C VAL A 894 -0.64 12.58 17.92
N CYS A 895 -1.22 13.70 18.35
CA CYS A 895 -0.74 15.06 18.10
C CYS A 895 -0.52 15.79 19.42
N ASP A 896 0.66 16.41 19.61
CA ASP A 896 1.01 17.08 20.86
C ASP A 896 0.19 18.36 21.15
N ILE A 897 -0.48 18.93 20.15
CA ILE A 897 -1.26 20.18 20.26
C ILE A 897 -2.71 19.88 20.66
N PRO A 898 -3.11 20.15 21.91
CA PRO A 898 -4.49 19.98 22.35
C PRO A 898 -5.42 21.04 21.74
N PRO A 899 -6.73 20.77 21.62
CA PRO A 899 -7.70 21.78 21.22
C PRO A 899 -7.87 22.86 22.29
N SER A 900 -8.29 24.06 21.87
CA SER A 900 -8.45 25.21 22.76
C SER A 900 -9.39 24.92 23.95
N GLY A 901 -8.96 25.29 25.16
CA GLY A 901 -9.71 25.08 26.41
C GLY A 901 -9.57 23.69 27.03
N LEU A 902 -8.91 22.72 26.38
CA LEU A 902 -8.69 21.37 26.90
C LEU A 902 -7.18 21.07 27.03
N LYS A 903 -6.83 20.12 27.92
CA LYS A 903 -5.44 19.62 28.07
C LYS A 903 -5.17 18.39 27.22
N MET A 904 -6.20 17.55 27.07
CA MET A 904 -6.20 16.36 26.23
C MET A 904 -7.60 16.18 25.68
N ALA A 905 -7.71 15.68 24.45
CA ALA A 905 -8.94 15.31 23.79
C ALA A 905 -8.69 14.13 22.85
N SER A 906 -9.75 13.51 22.35
CA SER A 906 -9.66 12.45 21.36
C SER A 906 -10.87 12.48 20.42
N THR A 907 -10.61 12.28 19.15
CA THR A 907 -11.62 12.27 18.08
C THR A 907 -11.63 10.90 17.44
N PHE A 908 -12.83 10.35 17.29
CA PHE A 908 -13.08 9.05 16.70
C PHE A 908 -13.70 9.24 15.33
N ILE A 909 -13.22 8.50 14.34
CA ILE A 909 -13.83 8.38 13.01
C ILE A 909 -14.02 6.90 12.77
N GLY A 910 -15.26 6.43 12.68
CA GLY A 910 -15.57 5.00 12.50
C GLY A 910 -16.45 4.77 11.29
N ASN A 911 -16.01 3.89 10.40
CA ASN A 911 -16.87 3.30 9.39
C ASN A 911 -17.58 2.09 10.04
N SER A 912 -18.89 2.20 10.26
CA SER A 912 -19.66 1.24 11.04
C SER A 912 -20.98 0.95 10.35
N THR A 913 -21.33 -0.34 10.25
CA THR A 913 -22.59 -0.76 9.64
C THR A 913 -23.82 -0.23 10.39
N SER A 914 -23.68 0.11 11.68
CA SER A 914 -24.74 0.73 12.49
C SER A 914 -25.28 2.04 11.88
N ILE A 915 -24.53 2.72 11.02
CA ILE A 915 -24.96 3.96 10.36
C ILE A 915 -26.25 3.79 9.53
N GLN A 916 -26.59 2.56 9.15
CA GLN A 916 -27.84 2.22 8.50
C GLN A 916 -29.10 2.57 9.32
N GLU A 917 -29.03 2.66 10.65
CA GLU A 917 -30.15 3.12 11.48
C GLU A 917 -30.58 4.55 11.11
N MET A 918 -29.61 5.41 10.81
CA MET A 918 -29.83 6.79 10.40
C MET A 918 -30.44 6.85 8.99
N PHE A 919 -29.90 6.08 8.04
CA PHE A 919 -30.46 6.01 6.68
C PHE A 919 -31.89 5.44 6.67
N ARG A 920 -32.18 4.38 7.42
CA ARG A 920 -33.55 3.84 7.60
C ARG A 920 -34.51 4.89 8.15
N ARG A 921 -34.10 5.69 9.15
CA ARG A 921 -34.93 6.78 9.70
C ARG A 921 -35.27 7.84 8.64
N VAL A 922 -34.32 8.20 7.77
CA VAL A 922 -34.59 9.13 6.65
C VAL A 922 -35.50 8.48 5.61
N SER A 923 -35.24 7.21 5.25
CA SER A 923 -36.05 6.42 4.31
C SER A 923 -37.51 6.31 4.76
N GLU A 924 -37.78 5.91 6.01
CA GLU A 924 -39.16 5.79 6.52
C GLU A 924 -39.94 7.11 6.44
N GLN A 925 -39.28 8.24 6.71
CA GLN A 925 -39.87 9.57 6.61
C GLN A 925 -40.12 9.98 5.15
N PHE A 926 -39.16 9.70 4.26
CA PHE A 926 -39.29 9.87 2.81
C PHE A 926 -40.48 9.07 2.28
N THR A 927 -40.50 7.76 2.48
CA THR A 927 -41.54 6.83 1.99
C THR A 927 -42.93 7.24 2.50
N ALA A 928 -43.04 7.68 3.76
CA ALA A 928 -44.30 8.12 4.35
C ALA A 928 -44.90 9.37 3.68
N MET A 929 -44.05 10.26 3.16
CA MET A 929 -44.47 11.43 2.37
C MET A 929 -44.69 11.10 0.90
N PHE A 930 -43.78 10.33 0.30
CA PHE A 930 -43.79 10.00 -1.13
C PHE A 930 -45.04 9.17 -1.50
N ARG A 931 -45.42 8.19 -0.66
CA ARG A 931 -46.69 7.45 -0.79
C ARG A 931 -47.95 8.32 -0.77
N ARG A 932 -47.87 9.54 -0.25
CA ARG A 932 -48.97 10.54 -0.23
C ARG A 932 -48.81 11.61 -1.31
N LYS A 933 -47.71 11.59 -2.08
CA LYS A 933 -47.25 12.63 -3.01
C LYS A 933 -47.30 14.05 -2.40
N ALA A 934 -47.08 14.14 -1.09
CA ALA A 934 -47.09 15.41 -0.38
C ALA A 934 -45.93 16.28 -0.88
N PHE A 935 -46.20 17.56 -1.18
CA PHE A 935 -45.22 18.55 -1.66
C PHE A 935 -44.43 18.21 -2.95
N LEU A 936 -44.67 17.06 -3.59
CA LEU A 936 -43.95 16.61 -4.80
C LEU A 936 -43.99 17.64 -5.94
N HIS A 937 -45.13 18.33 -6.10
CA HIS A 937 -45.32 19.40 -7.09
C HIS A 937 -44.37 20.61 -6.94
N TRP A 938 -43.68 20.78 -5.80
CA TRP A 938 -42.65 21.80 -5.64
C TRP A 938 -41.35 21.42 -6.36
N TYR A 939 -41.07 20.14 -6.52
CA TYR A 939 -39.86 19.64 -7.17
C TYR A 939 -40.11 19.45 -8.67
N THR A 940 -41.23 18.81 -9.02
CA THR A 940 -41.61 18.63 -10.43
C THR A 940 -41.97 19.94 -11.13
N GLY A 941 -42.32 20.99 -10.36
CA GLY A 941 -42.52 22.35 -10.87
C GLY A 941 -41.23 23.04 -11.32
N GLU A 942 -40.07 22.56 -10.87
CA GLU A 942 -38.73 23.11 -11.18
C GLU A 942 -37.98 22.27 -12.24
N GLY A 943 -38.64 21.24 -12.81
CA GLY A 943 -38.11 20.42 -13.92
C GLY A 943 -37.73 18.98 -13.56
N MET A 944 -37.80 18.60 -12.29
CA MET A 944 -37.46 17.25 -11.79
C MET A 944 -38.53 16.20 -12.11
N ASP A 945 -38.16 14.95 -12.43
CA ASP A 945 -39.11 13.84 -12.62
C ASP A 945 -39.41 13.10 -11.31
N GLU A 946 -40.59 12.48 -11.22
CA GLU A 946 -40.95 11.55 -10.13
C GLU A 946 -40.10 10.27 -10.15
N MET A 947 -39.49 9.94 -11.30
CA MET A 947 -38.55 8.82 -11.43
C MET A 947 -37.29 9.03 -10.57
N GLU A 948 -36.71 10.24 -10.56
CA GLU A 948 -35.51 10.58 -9.76
C GLU A 948 -35.72 10.34 -8.25
N PHE A 949 -36.94 10.59 -7.75
CA PHE A 949 -37.31 10.28 -6.35
C PHE A 949 -37.28 8.78 -6.06
N THR A 950 -37.71 7.97 -7.04
CA THR A 950 -37.76 6.51 -6.91
C THR A 950 -36.36 5.91 -7.00
N GLU A 951 -35.52 6.45 -7.88
CA GLU A 951 -34.10 6.06 -8.00
C GLU A 951 -33.29 6.43 -6.76
N ALA A 952 -33.51 7.62 -6.18
CA ALA A 952 -32.88 8.01 -4.92
C ALA A 952 -33.36 7.19 -3.72
N GLU A 953 -34.66 6.84 -3.66
CA GLU A 953 -35.19 5.91 -2.65
C GLU A 953 -34.60 4.51 -2.81
N SER A 954 -34.46 3.99 -4.03
CA SER A 954 -33.79 2.71 -4.29
C SER A 954 -32.33 2.75 -3.83
N ASN A 955 -31.51 3.67 -4.38
CA ASN A 955 -30.07 3.73 -4.10
C ASN A 955 -29.76 3.86 -2.60
N MET A 956 -30.62 4.54 -1.83
CA MET A 956 -30.49 4.63 -0.36
C MET A 956 -30.91 3.34 0.37
N ASN A 957 -31.92 2.61 -0.11
CA ASN A 957 -32.27 1.29 0.41
C ASN A 957 -31.23 0.22 0.02
N ASP A 958 -30.64 0.33 -1.17
CA ASP A 958 -29.55 -0.52 -1.65
C ASP A 958 -28.31 -0.31 -0.76
N LEU A 959 -27.94 0.95 -0.47
CA LEU A 959 -26.87 1.28 0.50
C LEU A 959 -27.14 0.73 1.92
N VAL A 960 -28.39 0.78 2.41
CA VAL A 960 -28.78 0.15 3.68
C VAL A 960 -28.63 -1.37 3.62
N SER A 961 -28.89 -1.97 2.47
CA SER A 961 -28.80 -3.42 2.25
C SER A 961 -27.33 -3.85 2.17
N GLU A 962 -26.46 -3.11 1.49
CA GLU A 962 -25.01 -3.29 1.52
C GLU A 962 -24.47 -3.23 2.96
N TYR A 963 -24.82 -2.20 3.75
CA TYR A 963 -24.40 -2.12 5.15
C TYR A 963 -24.92 -3.28 6.01
N GLN A 964 -26.11 -3.83 5.73
CA GLN A 964 -26.64 -5.00 6.43
C GLN A 964 -25.93 -6.29 6.00
N GLN A 965 -25.64 -6.46 4.71
CA GLN A 965 -24.87 -7.58 4.15
C GLN A 965 -23.50 -7.66 4.82
N TYR A 966 -22.71 -6.57 4.82
CA TYR A 966 -21.40 -6.54 5.48
C TYR A 966 -21.46 -6.59 7.03
N GLN A 967 -22.63 -6.35 7.62
CA GLN A 967 -22.84 -6.52 9.06
C GLN A 967 -23.00 -8.00 9.42
N ASP A 968 -23.86 -8.69 8.69
CA ASP A 968 -24.21 -10.08 8.95
C ASP A 968 -23.13 -11.03 8.41
N ALA A 969 -22.45 -10.65 7.32
CA ALA A 969 -21.30 -11.34 6.74
C ALA A 969 -20.31 -11.80 7.82
N THR A 970 -20.31 -13.10 8.07
CA THR A 970 -19.26 -13.74 8.86
C THR A 970 -18.07 -14.08 7.95
N ALA A 971 -16.99 -14.51 8.58
CA ALA A 971 -15.83 -15.08 7.88
C ALA A 971 -16.15 -16.33 7.01
N GLU A 972 -17.38 -16.88 7.12
CA GLU A 972 -17.86 -18.07 6.42
C GLU A 972 -18.95 -17.77 5.36
N ASP A 973 -19.58 -16.58 5.37
CA ASP A 973 -20.69 -16.25 4.44
C ASP A 973 -20.21 -15.63 3.10
N GLU A 974 -19.07 -14.91 3.09
CA GLU A 974 -18.41 -14.48 1.83
C GLU A 974 -18.03 -15.70 0.95
N GLU A 975 -17.88 -16.91 1.52
CA GLU A 975 -17.62 -18.16 0.78
C GLU A 975 -18.84 -18.69 -0.01
N TYR A 976 -20.04 -18.06 0.11
CA TYR A 976 -21.26 -18.47 -0.59
C TYR A 976 -21.76 -17.43 -1.62
N GLU A 977 -21.74 -16.14 -1.30
CA GLU A 977 -22.17 -15.10 -2.26
C GLU A 977 -21.20 -14.98 -3.46
N GLU A 978 -19.89 -15.20 -3.23
CA GLU A 978 -18.86 -15.26 -4.28
C GLU A 978 -19.00 -16.50 -5.21
N TYR A 979 -20.03 -17.33 -5.05
CA TYR A 979 -20.42 -18.38 -6.01
C TYR A 979 -21.69 -18.05 -6.81
N GLU A 980 -22.63 -17.24 -6.29
CA GLU A 980 -23.87 -16.90 -7.01
C GLU A 980 -23.63 -15.80 -8.07
N GLU A 981 -22.77 -14.81 -7.82
CA GLU A 981 -22.40 -13.81 -8.85
C GLU A 981 -21.77 -14.43 -10.12
N TYR A 982 -21.05 -15.55 -9.98
CA TYR A 982 -20.46 -16.27 -11.12
C TYR A 982 -21.47 -17.15 -11.89
N GLU A 983 -22.68 -17.40 -11.37
CA GLU A 983 -23.75 -18.09 -12.11
C GLU A 983 -24.67 -17.11 -12.86
N GLU A 984 -24.77 -15.83 -12.46
CA GLU A 984 -25.57 -14.83 -13.18
C GLU A 984 -24.81 -14.13 -14.33
N GLU A 985 -23.46 -14.13 -14.35
CA GLU A 985 -22.64 -13.60 -15.46
C GLU A 985 -22.20 -14.66 -16.51
N ALA A 986 -22.75 -15.89 -16.48
CA ALA A 986 -22.35 -17.03 -17.33
C ALA A 986 -23.26 -17.34 -18.54
#